data_AF-A0A2E5F1M2-F1
#
_entry.id   AF-A0A2E5F1M2-F1
#
_cell.length_a   1.000
_cell.length_b   1.000
_cell.length_c   1.000
_cell.angle_alpha   90.00
_cell.angle_beta   90.00
_cell.angle_gamma   90.00
#
_symmetry.space_group_name_H-M   'P 1'
#
loop_
_entity.id
_entity.type
_entity.pdbx_description
1 polymer ?
#
loop_
_entity_poly.entity_id
_entity_poly.type
_entity_poly.pdbx_seq_one_letter_code
_entity_poly.pdbx_strand_id
1 'polypeptide(L)'
;MSLLENSHEIESRIFRKKYVSVAVNTTHPTYMSFSYAVPFHQDIAIGEVVHVPFGRLVLQGIVIDGPFDTPGYNPSEVRFLETTVSNVPSIPKLRMDLAKWLQRTYLTPLWDAYSVFLPPGSNEKPITFFKSNKNIVQQDLEKLSDSQKVLLRLIDSEMLENDSLRRKVRKTIPASQFNSDIRALLRKKLIDRNYKLQEPRGKPRTIEIVRLLIDPSQAKTKARLIEGTRHTRKARLILKLIESNGQLNIEELIKDKSDTSTIDILITEGIIKEEQGVIRIIKNADQISAVLRELSRGKLERIYSELLEFVSANSLSLHSNFELSFLIRKFGKETRKVVDRIAEEGLIEVKEVYKRRDPLRALEVIKRPPVKLLGLQLDAADLLRKAIDRNENQNFLLHGVTGSGKTEIYLDTLEHVINSGKRAIVLVPEIALTTQIIKRFVERFPGRIGVMHSGLTAGEAFDEWNAIAEGSYDVVIGSRSAIFSPQPNLGLIVIDESHEWTYKQSEPHPRYDARKFAIELGKQTNAIVIFGSATPDAENWLATQQGDFTRIDLPNRIRPVPQVDGSLQLWPVDNLPQIELVDMRGERRIFSDRFVEVLGETLDHDEQAILFLNRRGLNPFMLCSRGHTPKCTSCDIALAVHQTFSKVQRLVCHVCGREKQVPKFCVESGCGRLLKSISAGTQQVVKEVQQLFPNSRVVRWDRDSVRSMEDHRNALQKLLNHEADVLVGTQMIAKGFDLPGVTFVGVVLADYSLREGDFRSAEKTFQLLVQVAGRAGRSEQDGRVIVQTLQPEDPAIVAAVSQDTGRFYESDFRWRALHGYPPYSKMIRLLFSHNNLPFVASEARRVVEEIKLRAPMFKNISVIGPSFPAISRIRGKYRQQILVFGDDPSLLIRQMHDELPKGWIVDVDPLAVN
;
A
#
# COMPACT_ATOMS: atom_id res chain seq x y z
N MET A 1 0.74 65.45 -37.17
CA MET A 1 1.93 64.59 -36.99
C MET A 1 2.28 64.31 -35.52
N SER A 2 1.36 64.45 -34.54
CA SER A 2 1.65 64.09 -33.13
C SER A 2 0.59 63.18 -32.50
N LEU A 3 -0.22 62.48 -33.32
CA LEU A 3 -1.26 61.54 -32.86
C LEU A 3 -1.03 60.10 -33.36
N LEU A 4 0.04 59.85 -34.13
CA LEU A 4 0.40 58.53 -34.65
C LEU A 4 1.61 57.90 -33.95
N GLU A 5 2.33 58.66 -33.11
CA GLU A 5 3.47 58.12 -32.35
C GLU A 5 3.05 57.52 -30.99
N ASN A 6 1.89 57.94 -30.44
CA ASN A 6 1.38 57.38 -29.17
C ASN A 6 0.65 56.04 -29.32
N SER A 7 0.21 55.63 -30.51
CA SER A 7 -0.43 54.32 -30.70
C SER A 7 0.58 53.17 -30.71
N HIS A 8 1.80 53.41 -31.19
CA HIS A 8 2.87 52.41 -31.16
C HIS A 8 3.52 52.26 -29.78
N GLU A 9 3.53 53.30 -28.94
CA GLU A 9 3.99 53.19 -27.55
C GLU A 9 2.94 52.61 -26.58
N ILE A 10 1.64 52.74 -26.91
CA ILE A 10 0.56 52.14 -26.10
C ILE A 10 0.35 50.67 -26.48
N GLU A 11 0.54 50.29 -27.75
CA GLU A 11 0.61 48.87 -28.15
C GLU A 11 1.92 48.19 -27.69
N SER A 12 3.00 48.97 -27.47
CA SER A 12 4.29 48.46 -26.94
C SER A 12 4.31 48.20 -25.43
N ARG A 13 3.20 48.42 -24.72
CA ARG A 13 2.82 47.58 -23.55
C ARG A 13 2.47 46.15 -24.01
N ILE A 14 3.31 45.61 -24.90
CA ILE A 14 3.31 44.26 -25.45
C ILE A 14 3.28 43.32 -24.27
N PHE A 15 2.19 42.56 -24.17
CA PHE A 15 2.09 41.38 -23.32
C PHE A 15 3.33 40.51 -23.56
N ARG A 16 4.32 40.61 -22.67
CA ARG A 16 5.53 39.79 -22.75
C ARG A 16 5.08 38.34 -22.66
N LYS A 17 5.44 37.55 -23.67
CA LYS A 17 5.18 36.10 -23.67
C LYS A 17 5.85 35.51 -22.44
N LYS A 18 5.05 34.88 -21.59
CA LYS A 18 5.53 34.18 -20.41
C LYS A 18 5.83 32.72 -20.76
N TYR A 19 6.83 32.16 -20.10
CA TYR A 19 7.28 30.78 -20.29
C TYR A 19 7.34 30.05 -18.96
N VAL A 20 7.01 28.78 -18.93
CA VAL A 20 7.06 27.93 -17.72
C VAL A 20 7.88 26.69 -17.97
N SER A 21 8.52 26.18 -16.91
CA SER A 21 9.22 24.89 -16.94
C SER A 21 8.33 23.81 -16.33
N VAL A 22 8.16 22.70 -17.05
CA VAL A 22 7.21 21.64 -16.71
C VAL A 22 7.90 20.30 -16.55
N ALA A 23 7.61 19.61 -15.44
CA ALA A 23 7.92 18.19 -15.25
C ALA A 23 6.83 17.34 -15.92
N VAL A 24 7.17 16.56 -16.94
CA VAL A 24 6.19 15.89 -17.80
C VAL A 24 6.09 14.39 -17.47
N ASN A 25 4.87 13.85 -17.42
CA ASN A 25 4.57 12.43 -17.19
C ASN A 25 4.88 11.58 -18.43
N THR A 26 6.15 11.36 -18.70
CA THR A 26 6.61 10.59 -19.84
C THR A 26 6.58 9.08 -19.56
N THR A 27 6.40 8.26 -20.61
CA THR A 27 6.41 6.79 -20.51
C THR A 27 7.70 6.23 -19.92
N HIS A 28 8.82 6.91 -20.16
CA HIS A 28 10.11 6.64 -19.54
C HIS A 28 10.45 7.80 -18.61
N PRO A 29 10.85 7.54 -17.36
CA PRO A 29 11.18 8.61 -16.43
C PRO A 29 12.28 9.52 -17.00
N THR A 30 12.13 10.83 -16.78
CA THR A 30 13.03 11.87 -17.25
C THR A 30 13.43 12.80 -16.10
N TYR A 31 14.68 13.23 -16.11
CA TYR A 31 15.24 14.20 -15.17
C TYR A 31 15.21 15.62 -15.75
N MET A 32 14.95 15.74 -17.05
CA MET A 32 14.81 17.00 -17.75
C MET A 32 13.41 17.57 -17.57
N SER A 33 13.35 18.88 -17.37
CA SER A 33 12.14 19.68 -17.50
C SER A 33 12.02 20.23 -18.92
N PHE A 34 10.81 20.61 -19.32
CA PHE A 34 10.54 21.12 -20.65
C PHE A 34 9.88 22.50 -20.57
N SER A 35 10.37 23.44 -21.38
CA SER A 35 9.86 24.81 -21.43
C SER A 35 8.64 24.92 -22.35
N TYR A 36 7.60 25.62 -21.90
CA TYR A 36 6.38 25.88 -22.65
C TYR A 36 5.98 27.36 -22.55
N ALA A 37 5.37 27.87 -23.62
CA ALA A 37 4.78 29.21 -23.60
C ALA A 37 3.41 29.19 -22.92
N VAL A 38 3.10 30.24 -22.15
CA VAL A 38 1.81 30.41 -21.48
C VAL A 38 0.85 31.17 -22.42
N PRO A 39 -0.35 30.62 -22.72
CA PRO A 39 -1.39 31.33 -23.46
C PRO A 39 -1.75 32.64 -22.76
N PHE A 40 -1.91 33.73 -23.52
CA PHE A 40 -2.13 35.07 -22.96
C PHE A 40 -3.38 35.19 -22.06
N HIS A 41 -4.35 34.30 -22.23
CA HIS A 41 -5.60 34.28 -21.46
C HIS A 41 -5.55 33.33 -20.25
N GLN A 42 -4.42 32.70 -19.97
CA GLN A 42 -4.23 31.83 -18.81
C GLN A 42 -3.19 32.45 -17.89
N ASP A 43 -3.52 32.55 -16.60
CA ASP A 43 -2.54 32.77 -15.55
C ASP A 43 -2.17 31.40 -14.98
N ILE A 44 -0.87 31.14 -14.83
CA ILE A 44 -0.36 29.82 -14.43
C ILE A 44 0.67 30.01 -13.34
N ALA A 45 0.42 29.36 -12.21
CA ALA A 45 1.33 29.34 -11.07
C ALA A 45 2.18 28.06 -11.01
N ILE A 46 3.30 28.15 -10.28
CA ILE A 46 4.09 26.99 -9.89
C ILE A 46 3.22 26.03 -9.06
N GLY A 47 3.32 24.74 -9.36
CA GLY A 47 2.54 23.67 -8.72
C GLY A 47 1.28 23.27 -9.49
N GLU A 48 0.86 24.05 -10.49
CA GLU A 48 -0.30 23.71 -11.30
C GLU A 48 -0.08 22.48 -12.18
N VAL A 49 -1.14 21.71 -12.36
CA VAL A 49 -1.18 20.52 -13.22
C VAL A 49 -1.74 20.92 -14.58
N VAL A 50 -0.98 20.66 -15.63
CA VAL A 50 -1.24 21.11 -17.00
C VAL A 50 -1.18 19.95 -17.99
N HIS A 51 -1.87 20.11 -19.11
CA HIS A 51 -1.67 19.29 -20.31
C HIS A 51 -0.70 20.00 -21.24
N VAL A 52 0.34 19.29 -21.66
CA VAL A 52 1.38 19.84 -22.54
C VAL A 52 1.60 18.99 -23.78
N PRO A 53 1.89 19.61 -24.94
CA PRO A 53 2.27 18.87 -26.14
C PRO A 53 3.68 18.31 -25.97
N PHE A 54 3.84 17.01 -26.20
CA PHE A 54 5.12 16.30 -26.11
C PHE A 54 5.32 15.40 -27.34
N GLY A 55 6.10 15.86 -28.30
CA GLY A 55 6.24 15.19 -29.60
C GLY A 55 4.92 15.19 -30.39
N ARG A 56 4.29 14.01 -30.51
CA ARG A 56 2.95 13.84 -31.13
C ARG A 56 1.84 13.58 -30.10
N LEU A 57 2.18 13.61 -28.80
CA LEU A 57 1.27 13.30 -27.71
C LEU A 57 0.89 14.58 -26.96
N VAL A 58 -0.21 14.52 -26.22
CA VAL A 58 -0.49 15.43 -25.11
C VAL A 58 -0.29 14.63 -23.83
N LEU A 59 0.48 15.17 -22.89
CA LEU A 59 0.81 14.52 -21.62
C LEU A 59 0.47 15.43 -20.46
N GLN A 60 0.18 14.83 -19.31
CA GLN A 60 0.07 15.54 -18.04
C GLN A 60 1.46 16.02 -17.61
N GLY A 61 1.53 17.23 -17.05
CA GLY A 61 2.74 17.82 -16.50
C GLY A 61 2.44 18.66 -15.27
N ILE A 62 3.47 18.97 -14.49
CA ILE A 62 3.42 19.85 -13.32
C ILE A 62 4.35 21.02 -13.59
N VAL A 63 3.86 22.25 -13.40
CA VAL A 63 4.67 23.46 -13.51
C VAL A 63 5.62 23.53 -12.32
N ILE A 64 6.93 23.45 -12.55
CA ILE A 64 7.94 23.40 -11.50
C ILE A 64 8.72 24.71 -11.32
N ASP A 65 8.69 25.57 -12.34
CA ASP A 65 9.39 26.85 -12.34
C ASP A 65 8.78 27.84 -13.35
N GLY A 66 9.08 29.13 -13.16
CA GLY A 66 8.51 30.24 -13.91
C GLY A 66 7.27 30.84 -13.23
N PRO A 67 6.50 31.71 -13.91
CA PRO A 67 6.70 32.16 -15.30
C PRO A 67 7.95 33.04 -15.50
N PHE A 68 8.59 32.92 -16.67
CA PHE A 68 9.77 33.68 -17.11
C PHE A 68 9.47 34.52 -18.36
N ASP A 69 10.22 35.60 -18.58
CA ASP A 69 10.11 36.42 -19.79
C ASP A 69 10.81 35.82 -21.03
N THR A 70 11.77 34.91 -20.83
CA THR A 70 12.47 34.22 -21.92
C THR A 70 12.62 32.72 -21.58
N PRO A 71 12.54 31.82 -22.58
CA PRO A 71 12.65 30.38 -22.33
C PRO A 71 14.09 29.87 -22.27
N GLY A 72 15.09 30.75 -22.43
CA GLY A 72 16.52 30.37 -22.51
C GLY A 72 16.96 29.73 -23.84
N TYR A 73 16.05 29.56 -24.80
CA TYR A 73 16.28 29.00 -26.13
C TYR A 73 15.47 29.77 -27.18
N ASN A 74 15.52 29.35 -28.45
CA ASN A 74 14.80 30.00 -29.54
C ASN A 74 13.27 30.02 -29.28
N PRO A 75 12.64 31.19 -29.05
CA PRO A 75 11.22 31.29 -28.73
C PRO A 75 10.28 30.72 -29.80
N SER A 76 10.70 30.65 -31.07
CA SER A 76 9.88 30.11 -32.16
C SER A 76 9.72 28.59 -32.11
N GLU A 77 10.59 27.89 -31.38
CA GLU A 77 10.56 26.43 -31.24
C GLU A 77 9.73 25.98 -30.02
N VAL A 78 9.37 26.92 -29.14
CA VAL A 78 8.61 26.64 -27.92
C VAL A 78 7.12 26.55 -28.23
N ARG A 79 6.51 25.43 -27.86
CA ARG A 79 5.07 25.21 -28.00
C ARG A 79 4.32 25.82 -26.82
N PHE A 80 3.06 26.19 -27.04
CA PHE A 80 2.15 26.55 -25.96
C PHE A 80 1.74 25.29 -25.18
N LEU A 81 1.49 25.43 -23.89
CA LEU A 81 0.71 24.45 -23.14
C LEU A 81 -0.74 24.43 -23.66
N GLU A 82 -1.41 23.28 -23.56
CA GLU A 82 -2.76 23.08 -24.10
C GLU A 82 -3.78 23.68 -23.14
N THR A 83 -3.87 23.14 -21.93
CA THR A 83 -4.89 23.50 -20.93
C THR A 83 -4.42 23.16 -19.51
N THR A 84 -5.09 23.73 -18.51
CA THR A 84 -4.97 23.29 -17.11
C THR A 84 -5.86 22.06 -16.86
N VAL A 85 -5.40 21.15 -16.00
CA VAL A 85 -6.18 19.95 -15.67
C VAL A 85 -7.21 20.31 -14.59
N SER A 86 -8.48 20.33 -14.99
CA SER A 86 -9.59 20.60 -14.08
C SER A 86 -9.70 19.53 -13.00
N ASN A 87 -10.08 19.92 -11.77
CA ASN A 87 -10.28 19.03 -10.61
C ASN A 87 -9.03 18.35 -10.04
N VAL A 88 -7.83 18.84 -10.35
CA VAL A 88 -6.60 18.46 -9.65
C VAL A 88 -6.04 19.71 -8.95
N PRO A 89 -5.89 19.69 -7.60
CA PRO A 89 -5.39 20.85 -6.88
C PRO A 89 -3.92 21.11 -7.22
N SER A 90 -3.55 22.39 -7.22
CA SER A 90 -2.14 22.81 -7.34
C SER A 90 -1.33 22.33 -6.13
N ILE A 91 -0.08 21.97 -6.36
CA ILE A 91 0.85 21.55 -5.30
C ILE A 91 1.35 22.79 -4.53
N PRO A 92 1.09 22.89 -3.20
CA PRO A 92 1.55 24.03 -2.42
C PRO A 92 3.07 24.18 -2.37
N LYS A 93 3.54 25.41 -2.16
CA LYS A 93 4.98 25.77 -2.13
C LYS A 93 5.84 24.87 -1.24
N LEU A 94 5.41 24.61 -0.01
CA LEU A 94 6.07 23.68 0.92
C LEU A 94 6.33 22.31 0.27
N ARG A 95 5.32 21.75 -0.41
CA ARG A 95 5.43 20.43 -1.07
C ARG A 95 6.27 20.50 -2.34
N MET A 96 6.26 21.62 -3.05
CA MET A 96 7.18 21.85 -4.17
C MET A 96 8.63 21.84 -3.68
N ASP A 97 8.93 22.41 -2.51
CA ASP A 97 10.27 22.42 -1.94
C ASP A 97 10.68 21.02 -1.43
N LEU A 98 9.75 20.27 -0.83
CA LEU A 98 9.96 18.85 -0.51
C LEU A 98 10.17 17.97 -1.75
N ALA A 99 9.47 18.24 -2.86
CA ALA A 99 9.69 17.54 -4.13
C ALA A 99 11.08 17.85 -4.70
N LYS A 100 11.55 19.10 -4.61
CA LYS A 100 12.93 19.48 -4.96
C LYS A 100 13.94 18.77 -4.08
N TRP A 101 13.68 18.67 -2.78
CA TRP A 101 14.52 17.90 -1.86
C TRP A 101 14.58 16.41 -2.23
N LEU A 102 13.44 15.78 -2.55
CA LEU A 102 13.37 14.40 -3.00
C LEU A 102 14.19 14.19 -4.28
N GLN A 103 14.03 15.08 -5.27
CA GLN A 103 14.77 15.03 -6.52
C GLN A 103 16.27 15.13 -6.28
N ARG A 104 16.71 16.07 -5.43
CA ARG A 104 18.14 16.31 -5.16
C ARG A 104 18.77 15.18 -4.37
N THR A 105 18.07 14.69 -3.35
CA THR A 105 18.58 13.71 -2.39
C THR A 105 18.60 12.31 -2.99
N TYR A 106 17.52 11.90 -3.67
CA TYR A 106 17.38 10.54 -4.19
C TYR A 106 17.62 10.43 -5.70
N LEU A 107 18.02 11.53 -6.36
CA LEU A 107 18.21 11.58 -7.81
C LEU A 107 16.98 11.00 -8.53
N THR A 108 15.82 11.53 -8.16
CA THR A 108 14.51 11.05 -8.62
C THR A 108 14.09 11.81 -9.89
N PRO A 109 13.51 11.13 -10.90
CA PRO A 109 12.97 11.78 -12.08
C PRO A 109 11.95 12.85 -11.69
N LEU A 110 11.93 13.98 -12.39
CA LEU A 110 11.15 15.14 -11.94
C LEU A 110 9.69 14.78 -11.70
N TRP A 111 9.01 14.19 -12.69
CA TRP A 111 7.61 13.79 -12.53
C TRP A 111 7.39 12.88 -11.30
N ASP A 112 8.24 11.88 -11.08
CA ASP A 112 8.11 10.96 -9.94
C ASP A 112 8.35 11.66 -8.59
N ALA A 113 9.14 12.74 -8.55
CA ALA A 113 9.38 13.52 -7.33
C ALA A 113 8.20 14.43 -6.96
N TYR A 114 7.53 15.04 -7.96
CA TYR A 114 6.40 15.95 -7.70
C TYR A 114 5.05 15.23 -7.63
N SER A 115 4.82 14.20 -8.44
CA SER A 115 3.51 13.53 -8.55
C SER A 115 3.07 12.78 -7.28
N VAL A 116 3.98 12.49 -6.33
CA VAL A 116 3.62 11.90 -5.03
C VAL A 116 2.75 12.82 -4.16
N PHE A 117 2.72 14.12 -4.46
CA PHE A 117 1.91 15.12 -3.75
C PHE A 117 0.55 15.38 -4.41
N LEU A 118 0.26 14.72 -5.53
CA LEU A 118 -1.05 14.79 -6.17
C LEU A 118 -2.04 13.82 -5.52
N PRO A 119 -3.36 14.06 -5.64
CA PRO A 119 -4.37 13.12 -5.17
C PRO A 119 -4.17 11.72 -5.78
N PRO A 120 -4.19 10.63 -4.99
CA PRO A 120 -4.03 9.29 -5.49
C PRO A 120 -5.03 8.99 -6.62
N GLY A 121 -4.52 8.49 -7.75
CA GLY A 121 -5.35 8.15 -8.90
C GLY A 121 -5.66 9.32 -9.85
N SER A 122 -5.16 10.53 -9.61
CA SER A 122 -5.25 11.67 -10.54
C SER A 122 -4.25 11.60 -11.72
N ASN A 123 -3.25 10.72 -11.62
CA ASN A 123 -2.24 10.56 -12.66
C ASN A 123 -2.84 10.02 -13.95
N GLU A 124 -2.73 10.80 -15.02
CA GLU A 124 -3.19 10.46 -16.36
C GLU A 124 -2.01 9.95 -17.18
N LYS A 125 -2.16 8.76 -17.77
CA LYS A 125 -1.14 8.19 -18.66
C LYS A 125 -1.69 8.09 -20.08
N PRO A 126 -0.86 8.27 -21.11
CA PRO A 126 -1.28 8.07 -22.48
C PRO A 126 -1.59 6.57 -22.69
N ILE A 127 -2.86 6.26 -22.89
CA ILE A 127 -3.31 4.93 -23.26
C ILE A 127 -3.35 4.81 -24.78
N THR A 128 -2.83 3.68 -25.25
CA THR A 128 -2.68 3.41 -26.68
C THR A 128 -3.95 2.78 -27.23
N PHE A 129 -4.52 3.40 -28.26
CA PHE A 129 -5.58 2.85 -29.09
C PHE A 129 -5.02 2.52 -30.47
N PHE A 130 -5.59 1.51 -31.11
CA PHE A 130 -5.35 1.24 -32.52
C PHE A 130 -6.56 1.67 -33.32
N LYS A 131 -6.32 2.23 -34.50
CA LYS A 131 -7.36 2.55 -35.47
C LYS A 131 -7.01 1.90 -36.78
N SER A 132 -7.98 1.25 -37.42
CA SER A 132 -7.83 0.73 -38.77
C SER A 132 -7.62 1.87 -39.76
N ASN A 133 -6.71 1.68 -40.72
CA ASN A 133 -6.55 2.63 -41.80
C ASN A 133 -7.67 2.44 -42.84
N LYS A 134 -8.20 3.52 -43.42
CA LYS A 134 -9.34 3.43 -44.36
C LYS A 134 -8.95 2.95 -45.77
N ASN A 135 -7.66 2.92 -46.09
CA ASN A 135 -7.13 2.58 -47.42
C ASN A 135 -6.48 1.19 -47.44
N ILE A 136 -7.18 0.15 -46.98
CA ILE A 136 -6.66 -1.23 -47.02
C ILE A 136 -7.08 -1.89 -48.34
N VAL A 137 -6.11 -2.35 -49.14
CA VAL A 137 -6.36 -3.00 -50.44
C VAL A 137 -6.49 -4.53 -50.24
N GLN A 138 -7.27 -5.21 -51.08
CA GLN A 138 -7.49 -6.67 -51.01
C GLN A 138 -6.19 -7.48 -50.92
N GLN A 139 -5.15 -7.10 -51.67
CA GLN A 139 -3.83 -7.73 -51.66
C GLN A 139 -3.11 -7.65 -50.31
N ASP A 140 -3.40 -6.64 -49.49
CA ASP A 140 -2.82 -6.52 -48.16
C ASP A 140 -3.44 -7.51 -47.18
N LEU A 141 -4.75 -7.78 -47.32
CA LEU A 141 -5.51 -8.71 -46.49
C LEU A 141 -5.11 -10.18 -46.75
N GLU A 142 -4.77 -10.52 -47.99
CA GLU A 142 -4.32 -11.87 -48.38
C GLU A 142 -2.98 -12.25 -47.76
N LYS A 143 -2.10 -11.25 -47.52
CA LYS A 143 -0.76 -11.42 -46.92
C LYS A 143 -0.75 -11.44 -45.39
N LEU A 144 -1.91 -11.44 -44.73
CA LEU A 144 -2.03 -11.47 -43.27
C LEU A 144 -2.21 -12.89 -42.74
N SER A 145 -1.59 -13.19 -41.61
CA SER A 145 -1.89 -14.41 -40.86
C SER A 145 -3.31 -14.36 -40.28
N ASP A 146 -3.85 -15.51 -39.89
CA ASP A 146 -5.19 -15.56 -39.28
C ASP A 146 -5.25 -14.75 -37.97
N SER A 147 -4.17 -14.78 -37.18
CA SER A 147 -4.06 -13.96 -35.96
C SER A 147 -4.08 -12.45 -36.27
N GLN A 148 -3.41 -12.02 -37.34
CA GLN A 148 -3.42 -10.63 -37.81
C GLN A 148 -4.79 -10.21 -38.34
N LYS A 149 -5.49 -11.08 -39.08
CA LYS A 149 -6.86 -10.82 -39.57
C LYS A 149 -7.85 -10.66 -38.42
N VAL A 150 -7.74 -11.50 -37.38
CA VAL A 150 -8.58 -11.39 -36.16
C VAL A 150 -8.34 -10.05 -35.45
N LEU A 151 -7.08 -9.64 -35.28
CA LEU A 151 -6.76 -8.35 -34.66
C LEU A 151 -7.28 -7.17 -35.47
N LEU A 152 -7.09 -7.20 -36.80
CA LEU A 152 -7.53 -6.13 -37.68
C LEU A 152 -9.07 -5.97 -37.64
N ARG A 153 -9.83 -7.06 -37.70
CA ARG A 153 -11.31 -7.03 -37.59
C ARG A 153 -11.78 -6.42 -36.28
N LEU A 154 -11.15 -6.78 -35.16
CA LEU A 154 -11.51 -6.24 -33.84
C LEU A 154 -11.19 -4.75 -33.69
N ILE A 155 -10.07 -4.31 -34.29
CA ILE A 155 -9.67 -2.89 -34.31
C ILE A 155 -10.60 -2.07 -35.21
N ASP A 156 -11.11 -2.66 -36.28
CA ASP A 156 -12.03 -2.01 -37.22
C ASP A 156 -13.45 -1.87 -36.62
N SER A 157 -13.91 -2.87 -35.86
CA SER A 157 -15.26 -2.88 -35.28
C SER A 157 -15.42 -1.95 -34.06
N GLU A 158 -14.39 -1.84 -33.21
CA GLU A 158 -14.45 -1.09 -31.97
C GLU A 158 -13.13 -0.35 -31.69
N MET A 159 -13.22 0.90 -31.24
CA MET A 159 -12.05 1.65 -30.79
C MET A 159 -11.57 1.14 -29.43
N LEU A 160 -10.78 0.08 -29.44
CA LEU A 160 -10.29 -0.60 -28.24
C LEU A 160 -8.90 -0.12 -27.81
N GLU A 161 -8.75 0.08 -26.50
CA GLU A 161 -7.45 0.24 -25.85
C GLU A 161 -6.61 -1.05 -26.01
N ASN A 162 -5.30 -0.94 -26.16
CA ASN A 162 -4.36 -2.06 -26.31
C ASN A 162 -4.56 -3.18 -25.27
N ASP A 163 -4.72 -2.86 -23.98
CA ASP A 163 -4.89 -3.87 -22.92
C ASP A 163 -6.28 -4.52 -22.96
N SER A 164 -7.30 -3.78 -23.39
CA SER A 164 -8.65 -4.30 -23.61
C SER A 164 -8.70 -5.22 -24.83
N LEU A 165 -8.04 -4.83 -25.93
CA LEU A 165 -7.84 -5.66 -27.12
C LEU A 165 -7.10 -6.95 -26.76
N ARG A 166 -5.99 -6.85 -26.02
CA ARG A 166 -5.20 -7.99 -25.54
C ARG A 166 -6.01 -8.93 -24.65
N ARG A 167 -6.88 -8.40 -23.78
CA ARG A 167 -7.78 -9.21 -22.95
C ARG A 167 -8.81 -9.97 -23.79
N LYS A 168 -9.43 -9.34 -24.79
CA LYS A 168 -10.41 -10.00 -25.68
C LYS A 168 -9.79 -11.17 -26.45
N VAL A 169 -8.56 -11.02 -26.95
CA VAL A 169 -7.89 -12.07 -27.74
C VAL A 169 -7.02 -13.02 -26.91
N ARG A 170 -6.97 -12.89 -25.58
CA ARG A 170 -6.06 -13.67 -24.73
C ARG A 170 -6.24 -15.18 -24.86
N LYS A 171 -7.47 -15.62 -25.14
CA LYS A 171 -7.81 -17.04 -25.33
C LYS A 171 -7.37 -17.59 -26.69
N THR A 172 -7.23 -16.73 -27.70
CA THR A 172 -6.97 -17.11 -29.10
C THR A 172 -5.56 -16.77 -29.57
N ILE A 173 -4.92 -15.73 -29.02
CA ILE A 173 -3.60 -15.24 -29.43
C ILE A 173 -2.67 -15.19 -28.20
N PRO A 174 -1.57 -15.96 -28.19
CA PRO A 174 -0.55 -15.89 -27.14
C PRO A 174 0.06 -14.49 -27.00
N ALA A 175 0.48 -14.12 -25.79
CA ALA A 175 1.01 -12.78 -25.49
C ALA A 175 2.24 -12.37 -26.33
N SER A 176 3.14 -13.31 -26.65
CA SER A 176 4.29 -13.08 -27.51
C SER A 176 3.88 -12.78 -28.95
N GLN A 177 2.93 -13.56 -29.47
CA GLN A 177 2.39 -13.44 -30.82
C GLN A 177 1.61 -12.13 -31.00
N PHE A 178 0.77 -11.75 -30.02
CA PHE A 178 0.03 -10.49 -30.02
C PHE A 178 0.95 -9.27 -30.27
N ASN A 179 2.05 -9.18 -29.52
CA ASN A 179 3.00 -8.07 -29.65
C ASN A 179 3.75 -8.08 -31.00
N SER A 180 3.94 -9.26 -31.60
CA SER A 180 4.56 -9.40 -32.91
C SER A 180 3.59 -8.95 -34.01
N ASP A 181 2.33 -9.39 -33.93
CA ASP A 181 1.29 -9.12 -34.92
C ASP A 181 0.89 -7.64 -34.93
N ILE A 182 0.72 -7.01 -33.77
CA ILE A 182 0.52 -5.55 -33.69
C ILE A 182 1.69 -4.79 -34.34
N ARG A 183 2.94 -5.21 -34.09
CA ARG A 183 4.11 -4.62 -34.74
C ARG A 183 4.13 -4.86 -36.25
N ALA A 184 3.66 -6.02 -36.72
CA ALA A 184 3.55 -6.32 -38.14
C ALA A 184 2.48 -5.45 -38.83
N LEU A 185 1.29 -5.32 -38.23
CA LEU A 185 0.20 -4.49 -38.74
C LEU A 185 0.57 -3.01 -38.79
N LEU A 186 1.25 -2.49 -37.75
CA LEU A 186 1.79 -1.12 -37.74
C LEU A 186 2.85 -0.91 -38.83
N ARG A 187 3.79 -1.85 -39.01
CA ARG A 187 4.81 -1.78 -40.07
C ARG A 187 4.20 -1.80 -41.47
N LYS A 188 3.13 -2.58 -41.67
CA LYS A 188 2.36 -2.64 -42.91
C LYS A 188 1.41 -1.44 -43.10
N LYS A 189 1.35 -0.49 -42.15
CA LYS A 189 0.47 0.70 -42.17
C LYS A 189 -1.04 0.38 -42.28
N LEU A 190 -1.45 -0.81 -41.85
CA LEU A 190 -2.85 -1.24 -41.86
C LEU A 190 -3.61 -0.75 -40.63
N ILE A 191 -2.89 -0.46 -39.55
CA ILE A 191 -3.41 0.19 -38.37
C ILE A 191 -2.51 1.36 -38.00
N ASP A 192 -3.11 2.41 -37.45
CA ASP A 192 -2.43 3.54 -36.86
C ASP A 192 -2.53 3.49 -35.33
N ARG A 193 -1.51 4.06 -34.69
CA ARG A 193 -1.46 4.18 -33.24
C ARG A 193 -1.94 5.56 -32.83
N ASN A 194 -3.06 5.61 -32.12
CA ASN A 194 -3.60 6.81 -31.50
C ASN A 194 -3.43 6.75 -29.99
N TYR A 195 -3.49 7.91 -29.35
CA TYR A 195 -3.36 8.01 -27.90
C TYR A 195 -4.49 8.86 -27.36
N LYS A 196 -5.02 8.46 -26.22
CA LYS A 196 -5.86 9.32 -25.37
C LYS A 196 -5.27 9.30 -23.97
N LEU A 197 -5.50 10.35 -23.19
CA LEU A 197 -5.18 10.31 -21.77
C LEU A 197 -6.16 9.36 -21.07
N GLN A 198 -5.64 8.50 -20.20
CA GLN A 198 -6.46 7.67 -19.34
C GLN A 198 -7.27 8.56 -18.40
N GLU A 199 -8.57 8.28 -18.26
CA GLU A 199 -9.37 8.93 -17.23
C GLU A 199 -8.79 8.69 -15.83
N PRO A 200 -8.82 9.70 -14.94
CA PRO A 200 -8.43 9.55 -13.54
C PRO A 200 -9.14 8.37 -12.88
N ARG A 201 -8.36 7.54 -12.17
CA ARG A 201 -8.89 6.40 -11.40
C ARG A 201 -9.46 6.83 -10.06
N GLY A 202 -8.89 7.90 -9.49
CA GLY A 202 -9.40 8.58 -8.32
C GLY A 202 -10.37 9.67 -8.77
N LYS A 203 -11.66 9.48 -8.50
CA LYS A 203 -12.69 10.50 -8.71
C LYS A 203 -13.73 10.44 -7.60
N PRO A 204 -14.39 11.57 -7.28
CA PRO A 204 -15.50 11.58 -6.35
C PRO A 204 -16.52 10.52 -6.76
N ARG A 205 -16.95 9.68 -5.81
CA ARG A 205 -18.05 8.76 -6.06
C ARG A 205 -19.35 9.51 -5.83
N THR A 206 -20.07 9.80 -6.90
CA THR A 206 -21.46 10.25 -6.78
C THR A 206 -22.39 9.03 -6.75
N ILE A 207 -23.45 9.15 -5.97
CA ILE A 207 -24.59 8.24 -6.00
C ILE A 207 -25.84 9.06 -6.26
N GLU A 208 -26.80 8.46 -6.94
CA GLU A 208 -28.14 9.03 -7.01
C GLU A 208 -28.92 8.62 -5.76
N ILE A 209 -29.39 9.63 -5.05
CA ILE A 209 -30.35 9.46 -3.96
C ILE A 209 -31.74 9.87 -4.41
N VAL A 210 -32.73 9.16 -3.89
CA VAL A 210 -34.14 9.46 -4.01
C VAL A 210 -34.60 10.05 -2.68
N ARG A 211 -35.18 11.24 -2.74
CA ARG A 211 -35.75 11.93 -1.58
C ARG A 211 -37.23 12.20 -1.82
N LEU A 212 -38.06 12.01 -0.79
CA LEU A 212 -39.49 12.35 -0.87
C LEU A 212 -39.67 13.88 -0.76
N LEU A 213 -40.43 14.46 -1.70
CA LEU A 213 -40.75 15.90 -1.70
C LEU A 213 -42.07 16.23 -1.00
N ILE A 214 -42.96 15.24 -0.89
CA ILE A 214 -44.28 15.37 -0.28
C ILE A 214 -44.31 14.75 1.12
N ASP A 215 -45.36 15.07 1.89
CA ASP A 215 -45.56 14.47 3.20
C ASP A 215 -45.72 12.93 3.11
N PRO A 216 -45.10 12.15 4.01
CA PRO A 216 -45.22 10.68 3.99
C PRO A 216 -46.67 10.16 3.97
N SER A 217 -47.62 10.86 4.59
CA SER A 217 -49.04 10.49 4.57
C SER A 217 -49.70 10.71 3.19
N GLN A 218 -49.29 11.78 2.49
CA GLN A 218 -49.74 12.06 1.12
C GLN A 218 -49.14 11.05 0.14
N ALA A 219 -47.86 10.70 0.31
CA ALA A 219 -47.19 9.68 -0.50
C ALA A 219 -47.86 8.31 -0.34
N LYS A 220 -48.22 7.93 0.89
CA LYS A 220 -48.95 6.69 1.18
C LYS A 220 -50.35 6.67 0.58
N THR A 221 -51.06 7.80 0.64
CA THR A 221 -52.36 7.95 -0.02
C THR A 221 -52.22 7.81 -1.53
N LYS A 222 -51.28 8.53 -2.15
CA LYS A 222 -51.05 8.45 -3.59
C LYS A 222 -50.64 7.04 -4.03
N ALA A 223 -49.82 6.34 -3.25
CA ALA A 223 -49.48 4.95 -3.51
C ALA A 223 -50.71 4.03 -3.56
N ARG A 224 -51.67 4.22 -2.64
CA ARG A 224 -52.92 3.45 -2.60
C ARG A 224 -53.86 3.77 -3.77
N LEU A 225 -53.79 4.98 -4.31
CA LEU A 225 -54.64 5.44 -5.42
C LEU A 225 -54.14 5.01 -6.80
N ILE A 226 -52.94 4.42 -6.92
CA ILE A 226 -52.40 4.00 -8.22
C ILE A 226 -53.22 2.83 -8.78
N GLU A 227 -53.69 3.01 -10.02
CA GLU A 227 -54.43 2.01 -10.80
C GLU A 227 -53.67 1.72 -12.11
N GLY A 228 -53.86 0.54 -12.68
CA GLY A 228 -53.32 0.20 -13.99
C GLY A 228 -54.40 0.23 -15.07
N THR A 229 -53.95 0.25 -16.32
CA THR A 229 -54.83 0.42 -17.50
C THR A 229 -55.51 -0.88 -17.97
N ARG A 230 -55.15 -2.03 -17.39
CA ARG A 230 -55.67 -3.34 -17.80
C ARG A 230 -56.27 -4.08 -16.61
N HIS A 231 -57.56 -4.40 -16.71
CA HIS A 231 -58.21 -5.29 -15.75
C HIS A 231 -57.77 -6.74 -15.98
N THR A 232 -57.15 -7.35 -14.97
CA THR A 232 -56.90 -8.79 -14.90
C THR A 232 -58.21 -9.57 -14.94
N ARG A 233 -58.16 -10.89 -15.22
CA ARG A 233 -59.37 -11.74 -15.23
C ARG A 233 -60.16 -11.63 -13.92
N LYS A 234 -59.45 -11.65 -12.78
CA LYS A 234 -60.02 -11.37 -11.45
C LYS A 234 -60.75 -10.02 -11.38
N ALA A 235 -60.10 -8.94 -11.81
CA ALA A 235 -60.72 -7.61 -11.82
C ALA A 235 -61.96 -7.54 -12.72
N ARG A 236 -61.94 -8.19 -13.89
CA ARG A 236 -63.11 -8.24 -14.80
C ARG A 236 -64.29 -9.01 -14.19
N LEU A 237 -64.01 -10.10 -13.49
CA LEU A 237 -65.03 -10.88 -12.79
C LEU A 237 -65.65 -10.07 -11.64
N ILE A 238 -64.84 -9.36 -10.86
CA ILE A 238 -65.33 -8.44 -9.81
C ILE A 238 -66.15 -7.30 -10.41
N LEU A 239 -65.74 -6.72 -11.54
CA LEU A 239 -66.51 -5.68 -12.23
C LEU A 239 -67.87 -6.20 -12.72
N LYS A 240 -67.92 -7.39 -13.32
CA LYS A 240 -69.19 -8.04 -13.70
C LYS A 240 -70.09 -8.28 -12.49
N LEU A 241 -69.53 -8.72 -11.36
CA LEU A 241 -70.28 -8.87 -10.11
C LEU A 241 -70.87 -7.54 -9.65
N ILE A 242 -70.14 -6.44 -9.74
CA ILE A 242 -70.64 -5.10 -9.38
C ILE A 242 -71.78 -4.68 -10.31
N GLU A 243 -71.65 -4.89 -11.62
CA GLU A 243 -72.69 -4.60 -12.62
C GLU A 243 -73.99 -5.39 -12.36
N SER A 244 -73.87 -6.60 -11.79
CA SER A 244 -74.99 -7.46 -11.42
C SER A 244 -75.44 -7.29 -9.96
N ASN A 245 -75.35 -6.08 -9.39
CA ASN A 245 -75.75 -5.78 -8.00
C ASN A 245 -75.04 -6.64 -6.93
N GLY A 246 -73.80 -7.05 -7.20
CA GLY A 246 -72.95 -7.79 -6.28
C GLY A 246 -73.19 -9.30 -6.23
N GLN A 247 -74.06 -9.85 -7.10
CA GLN A 247 -74.43 -11.27 -7.11
C GLN A 247 -74.52 -11.81 -8.55
N LEU A 248 -73.93 -12.98 -8.83
CA LEU A 248 -74.04 -13.67 -10.12
C LEU A 248 -74.24 -15.17 -9.92
N ASN A 249 -75.05 -15.79 -10.76
CA ASN A 249 -75.19 -17.25 -10.79
C ASN A 249 -73.96 -17.87 -11.47
N ILE A 250 -73.37 -18.89 -10.85
CA ILE A 250 -72.21 -19.61 -11.37
C ILE A 250 -72.52 -20.25 -12.72
N GLU A 251 -73.75 -20.72 -12.96
CA GLU A 251 -74.16 -21.34 -14.22
C GLU A 251 -74.11 -20.37 -15.42
N GLU A 252 -74.32 -19.07 -15.18
CA GLU A 252 -74.20 -18.03 -16.23
C GLU A 252 -72.73 -17.73 -16.62
N LEU A 253 -71.78 -18.05 -15.74
CA LEU A 253 -70.34 -17.84 -15.93
C LEU A 253 -69.63 -19.05 -16.57
N ILE A 254 -70.18 -20.27 -16.47
CA ILE A 254 -69.52 -21.54 -16.87
C ILE A 254 -69.36 -21.76 -18.39
N LYS A 255 -69.76 -20.81 -19.26
CA LYS A 255 -69.54 -20.96 -20.72
C LYS A 255 -68.07 -20.91 -21.16
N ASP A 256 -67.16 -20.45 -20.29
CA ASP A 256 -65.72 -20.39 -20.55
C ASP A 256 -64.97 -21.11 -19.41
N LYS A 257 -64.33 -22.27 -19.67
CA LYS A 257 -63.62 -23.10 -18.65
C LYS A 257 -62.49 -22.38 -17.90
N SER A 258 -62.21 -21.12 -18.23
CA SER A 258 -61.13 -20.31 -17.67
C SER A 258 -61.50 -19.50 -16.42
N ASP A 259 -62.79 -19.36 -16.08
CA ASP A 259 -63.27 -18.54 -14.96
C ASP A 259 -63.39 -19.31 -13.62
N THR A 260 -63.51 -20.65 -13.64
CA THR A 260 -63.68 -21.48 -12.42
C THR A 260 -62.50 -21.35 -11.46
N SER A 261 -61.27 -21.44 -11.96
CA SER A 261 -60.06 -21.25 -11.13
C SER A 261 -59.92 -19.83 -10.57
N THR A 262 -60.51 -18.82 -11.23
CA THR A 262 -60.47 -17.43 -10.78
C THR A 262 -61.45 -17.22 -9.62
N ILE A 263 -62.61 -17.88 -9.66
CA ILE A 263 -63.62 -17.89 -8.60
C ILE A 263 -63.04 -18.52 -7.32
N ASP A 264 -62.44 -19.71 -7.43
CA ASP A 264 -61.83 -20.41 -6.28
C ASP A 264 -60.80 -19.56 -5.55
N ILE A 265 -59.96 -18.84 -6.31
CA ILE A 265 -58.94 -17.96 -5.74
C ILE A 265 -59.58 -16.74 -5.05
N LEU A 266 -60.62 -16.13 -5.64
CA LEU A 266 -61.31 -14.99 -5.02
C LEU A 266 -62.10 -15.37 -3.76
N ILE A 267 -62.60 -16.61 -3.69
CA ILE A 267 -63.20 -17.19 -2.47
C ILE A 267 -62.12 -17.38 -1.40
N THR A 268 -60.98 -17.95 -1.77
CA THR A 268 -59.84 -18.16 -0.87
C THR A 268 -59.27 -16.83 -0.34
N GLU A 269 -59.22 -15.80 -1.18
CA GLU A 269 -58.81 -14.42 -0.83
C GLU A 269 -59.89 -13.66 -0.02
N GLY A 270 -61.04 -14.27 0.24
CA GLY A 270 -62.14 -13.70 1.03
C GLY A 270 -62.76 -12.46 0.41
N ILE A 271 -62.76 -12.37 -0.93
CA ILE A 271 -63.33 -11.24 -1.67
C ILE A 271 -64.80 -11.53 -2.04
N ILE A 272 -65.08 -12.79 -2.37
CA ILE A 272 -66.42 -13.30 -2.71
C ILE A 272 -66.75 -14.54 -1.88
N LYS A 273 -68.04 -14.85 -1.71
CA LYS A 273 -68.53 -16.08 -1.09
C LYS A 273 -69.52 -16.76 -2.02
N GLU A 274 -69.49 -18.09 -2.06
CA GLU A 274 -70.47 -18.90 -2.77
C GLU A 274 -71.54 -19.40 -1.79
N GLU A 275 -72.81 -19.18 -2.12
CA GLU A 275 -73.96 -19.74 -1.42
C GLU A 275 -75.00 -20.22 -2.44
N GLN A 276 -75.37 -21.51 -2.40
CA GLN A 276 -76.43 -22.10 -3.24
C GLN A 276 -76.24 -21.82 -4.75
N GLY A 277 -75.01 -21.91 -5.27
CA GLY A 277 -74.72 -21.67 -6.69
C GLY A 277 -74.64 -20.21 -7.12
N VAL A 278 -74.74 -19.26 -6.17
CA VAL A 278 -74.59 -17.82 -6.41
C VAL A 278 -73.33 -17.31 -5.73
N ILE A 279 -72.48 -16.61 -6.47
CA ILE A 279 -71.32 -15.90 -5.91
C ILE A 279 -71.70 -14.47 -5.53
N ARG A 280 -71.32 -14.04 -4.33
CA ARG A 280 -71.59 -12.70 -3.79
C ARG A 280 -70.33 -12.01 -3.32
N ILE A 281 -70.21 -10.73 -3.58
CA ILE A 281 -69.17 -9.88 -2.99
C ILE A 281 -69.44 -9.71 -1.49
N ILE A 282 -68.43 -9.98 -0.64
CA ILE A 282 -68.56 -9.88 0.83
C ILE A 282 -67.81 -8.69 1.43
N LYS A 283 -66.98 -8.00 0.63
CA LYS A 283 -66.26 -6.79 1.05
C LYS A 283 -67.10 -5.54 0.77
N ASN A 284 -66.91 -4.50 1.57
CA ASN A 284 -67.61 -3.23 1.35
C ASN A 284 -67.10 -2.52 0.09
N ALA A 285 -67.81 -1.49 -0.37
CA ALA A 285 -67.49 -0.77 -1.61
C ALA A 285 -66.03 -0.25 -1.64
N ASP A 286 -65.57 0.35 -0.54
CA ASP A 286 -64.20 0.90 -0.45
C ASP A 286 -63.12 -0.20 -0.53
N GLN A 287 -63.35 -1.33 0.13
CA GLN A 287 -62.45 -2.48 0.10
C GLN A 287 -62.41 -3.12 -1.29
N ILE A 288 -63.54 -3.20 -1.98
CA ILE A 288 -63.63 -3.70 -3.36
C ILE A 288 -62.89 -2.77 -4.32
N SER A 289 -63.07 -1.46 -4.20
CA SER A 289 -62.32 -0.48 -4.99
C SER A 289 -60.81 -0.57 -4.75
N ALA A 290 -60.36 -0.81 -3.51
CA ALA A 290 -58.93 -1.05 -3.23
C ALA A 290 -58.41 -2.32 -3.90
N VAL A 291 -59.16 -3.42 -3.83
CA VAL A 291 -58.82 -4.71 -4.46
C VAL A 291 -58.78 -4.59 -5.99
N LEU A 292 -59.75 -3.90 -6.60
CA LEU A 292 -59.79 -3.65 -8.03
C LEU A 292 -58.58 -2.85 -8.52
N ARG A 293 -58.16 -1.85 -7.75
CA ARG A 293 -56.94 -1.09 -8.02
C ARG A 293 -55.72 -1.99 -8.03
N GLU A 294 -55.50 -2.77 -6.97
CA GLU A 294 -54.36 -3.69 -6.90
C GLU A 294 -54.34 -4.70 -8.06
N LEU A 295 -55.50 -5.25 -8.40
CA LEU A 295 -55.66 -6.22 -9.48
C LEU A 295 -55.55 -5.60 -10.89
N SER A 296 -55.68 -4.28 -11.03
CA SER A 296 -55.47 -3.56 -12.30
C SER A 296 -54.00 -3.22 -12.57
N ARG A 297 -53.15 -3.22 -11.54
CA ARG A 297 -51.74 -2.80 -11.65
C ARG A 297 -50.93 -3.77 -12.48
N GLY A 298 -50.30 -3.23 -13.53
CA GLY A 298 -49.22 -3.90 -14.25
C GLY A 298 -47.92 -3.91 -13.44
N LYS A 299 -46.85 -4.39 -14.06
CA LYS A 299 -45.54 -4.53 -13.40
C LYS A 299 -44.98 -3.18 -12.93
N LEU A 300 -45.13 -2.12 -13.72
CA LEU A 300 -44.59 -0.80 -13.39
C LEU A 300 -45.41 -0.10 -12.30
N GLU A 301 -46.74 -0.25 -12.33
CA GLU A 301 -47.67 0.35 -11.36
C GLU A 301 -47.55 -0.30 -9.97
N ARG A 302 -47.26 -1.62 -9.92
CA ARG A 302 -46.91 -2.30 -8.65
C ARG A 302 -45.61 -1.75 -8.06
N ILE A 303 -44.55 -1.66 -8.87
CA ILE A 303 -43.27 -1.08 -8.42
C ILE A 303 -43.46 0.38 -7.97
N TYR A 304 -44.29 1.16 -8.67
CA TYR A 304 -44.60 2.54 -8.27
C TYR A 304 -45.25 2.60 -6.89
N SER A 305 -46.31 1.83 -6.67
CA SER A 305 -47.00 1.79 -5.37
C SER A 305 -46.08 1.31 -4.26
N GLU A 306 -45.38 0.19 -4.46
CA GLU A 306 -44.48 -0.39 -3.46
C GLU A 306 -43.30 0.54 -3.13
N LEU A 307 -42.76 1.25 -4.12
CA LEU A 307 -41.67 2.20 -3.92
C LEU A 307 -42.13 3.40 -3.10
N LEU A 308 -43.27 4.01 -3.43
CA LEU A 308 -43.81 5.13 -2.64
C LEU A 308 -44.19 4.71 -1.23
N GLU A 309 -44.78 3.53 -1.04
CA GLU A 309 -45.05 2.99 0.31
C GLU A 309 -43.77 2.74 1.09
N PHE A 310 -42.74 2.18 0.45
CA PHE A 310 -41.46 1.93 1.10
C PHE A 310 -40.75 3.23 1.51
N VAL A 311 -40.67 4.19 0.60
CA VAL A 311 -40.03 5.49 0.84
C VAL A 311 -40.81 6.26 1.91
N SER A 312 -42.15 6.25 1.89
CA SER A 312 -42.99 6.89 2.92
C SER A 312 -42.90 6.24 4.30
N ALA A 313 -42.88 4.90 4.37
CA ALA A 313 -42.78 4.19 5.66
C ALA A 313 -41.43 4.38 6.37
N ASN A 314 -40.36 4.65 5.60
CA ASN A 314 -39.00 4.78 6.12
C ASN A 314 -38.50 6.24 6.15
N SER A 315 -39.39 7.21 5.93
CA SER A 315 -39.09 8.65 5.92
C SER A 315 -39.47 9.37 7.23
N LEU A 316 -39.23 8.72 8.38
CA LEU A 316 -39.46 9.28 9.73
C LEU A 316 -38.71 10.60 10.03
N SER A 317 -37.93 11.11 9.07
CA SER A 317 -37.48 12.50 9.00
C SER A 317 -37.63 13.02 7.57
N LEU A 318 -37.94 14.30 7.38
CA LEU A 318 -38.01 15.00 6.07
C LEU A 318 -36.68 14.98 5.25
N HIS A 319 -35.66 14.26 5.74
CA HIS A 319 -34.31 14.14 5.18
C HIS A 319 -33.86 12.68 4.94
N SER A 320 -34.75 11.69 5.00
CA SER A 320 -34.40 10.31 4.68
C SER A 320 -34.09 10.13 3.19
N ASN A 321 -32.79 10.04 2.86
CA ASN A 321 -32.31 9.82 1.49
C ASN A 321 -32.14 8.32 1.21
N PHE A 322 -32.68 7.83 0.09
CA PHE A 322 -32.55 6.43 -0.32
C PHE A 322 -31.64 6.29 -1.53
N GLU A 323 -30.65 5.41 -1.49
CA GLU A 323 -29.81 5.17 -2.67
C GLU A 323 -30.62 4.49 -3.79
N LEU A 324 -30.62 5.08 -4.99
CA LEU A 324 -31.36 4.52 -6.13
C LEU A 324 -30.88 3.11 -6.48
N SER A 325 -29.58 2.86 -6.35
CA SER A 325 -29.01 1.52 -6.55
C SER A 325 -29.56 0.47 -5.58
N PHE A 326 -29.84 0.86 -4.33
CA PHE A 326 -30.49 0.00 -3.35
C PHE A 326 -31.94 -0.28 -3.73
N LEU A 327 -32.69 0.74 -4.18
CA LEU A 327 -34.07 0.59 -4.65
C LEU A 327 -34.15 -0.32 -5.88
N ILE A 328 -33.25 -0.17 -6.86
CA ILE A 328 -33.16 -1.04 -8.04
C ILE A 328 -32.85 -2.49 -7.64
N ARG A 329 -31.95 -2.71 -6.66
CA ARG A 329 -31.65 -4.06 -6.17
C ARG A 329 -32.86 -4.69 -5.46
N LYS A 330 -33.67 -3.88 -4.77
CA LYS A 330 -34.85 -4.34 -4.01
C LYS A 330 -36.07 -4.60 -4.90
N PHE A 331 -36.39 -3.71 -5.84
CA PHE A 331 -37.61 -3.76 -6.65
C PHE A 331 -37.39 -4.16 -8.12
N GLY A 332 -36.13 -4.35 -8.53
CA GLY A 332 -35.73 -4.85 -9.86
C GLY A 332 -35.32 -3.75 -10.85
N LYS A 333 -34.84 -4.15 -12.03
CA LYS A 333 -34.25 -3.24 -13.04
C LYS A 333 -35.19 -2.14 -13.55
N GLU A 334 -36.51 -2.40 -13.62
CA GLU A 334 -37.50 -1.43 -14.11
C GLU A 334 -37.75 -0.27 -13.13
N THR A 335 -37.23 -0.35 -11.90
CA THR A 335 -37.35 0.68 -10.87
C THR A 335 -36.85 2.04 -11.33
N ARG A 336 -35.82 2.10 -12.19
CA ARG A 336 -35.31 3.37 -12.70
C ARG A 336 -36.39 4.17 -13.43
N LYS A 337 -37.10 3.53 -14.36
CA LYS A 337 -38.17 4.17 -15.14
C LYS A 337 -39.31 4.67 -14.24
N VAL A 338 -39.60 3.92 -13.18
CA VAL A 338 -40.62 4.28 -12.21
C VAL A 338 -40.18 5.49 -11.37
N VAL A 339 -38.93 5.51 -10.92
CA VAL A 339 -38.34 6.64 -10.20
C VAL A 339 -38.34 7.90 -11.07
N ASP A 340 -37.93 7.79 -12.34
CA ASP A 340 -37.96 8.93 -13.27
C ASP A 340 -39.39 9.46 -13.44
N ARG A 341 -40.39 8.58 -13.58
CA ARG A 341 -41.83 8.97 -13.64
C ARG A 341 -42.33 9.65 -12.36
N ILE A 342 -42.01 9.10 -11.19
CA ILE A 342 -42.42 9.68 -9.89
C ILE A 342 -41.75 11.06 -9.69
N ALA A 343 -40.52 11.24 -10.20
CA ALA A 343 -39.79 12.49 -10.16
C ALA A 343 -40.39 13.54 -11.11
N GLU A 344 -40.78 13.15 -12.33
CA GLU A 344 -41.52 14.01 -13.27
C GLU A 344 -42.85 14.50 -12.68
N GLU A 345 -43.51 13.67 -11.87
CA GLU A 345 -44.73 14.03 -11.12
C GLU A 345 -44.46 14.90 -9.87
N GLY A 346 -43.20 15.22 -9.56
CA GLY A 346 -42.83 16.08 -8.44
C GLY A 346 -42.99 15.46 -7.05
N LEU A 347 -43.14 14.13 -6.94
CA LEU A 347 -43.34 13.46 -5.64
C LEU A 347 -42.01 13.09 -4.97
N ILE A 348 -40.98 12.85 -5.79
CA ILE A 348 -39.62 12.57 -5.34
C ILE A 348 -38.62 13.45 -6.10
N GLU A 349 -37.47 13.66 -5.50
CA GLU A 349 -36.31 14.28 -6.13
C GLU A 349 -35.23 13.20 -6.31
N VAL A 350 -34.66 13.12 -7.51
CA VAL A 350 -33.42 12.36 -7.76
C VAL A 350 -32.27 13.35 -7.78
N LYS A 351 -31.37 13.23 -6.80
CA LYS A 351 -30.21 14.10 -6.70
C LYS A 351 -28.93 13.28 -6.71
N GLU A 352 -27.95 13.74 -7.48
CA GLU A 352 -26.59 13.23 -7.34
C GLU A 352 -25.94 13.84 -6.10
N VAL A 353 -25.48 12.97 -5.19
CA VAL A 353 -24.74 13.37 -3.99
C VAL A 353 -23.42 12.66 -3.92
N TYR A 354 -22.42 13.34 -3.41
CA TYR A 354 -21.13 12.74 -3.11
C TYR A 354 -21.29 11.70 -1.99
N LYS A 355 -20.84 10.47 -2.25
CA LYS A 355 -20.75 9.38 -1.27
C LYS A 355 -19.29 9.06 -1.02
N ARG A 356 -18.79 9.57 0.09
CA ARG A 356 -17.47 9.26 0.61
C ARG A 356 -17.31 7.76 0.86
N ARG A 357 -16.19 7.18 0.43
CA ARG A 357 -15.77 5.81 0.75
C ARG A 357 -14.88 5.84 1.99
N ASP A 358 -15.49 5.67 3.16
CA ASP A 358 -14.78 5.61 4.44
C ASP A 358 -14.27 4.19 4.72
N PRO A 359 -12.95 3.97 4.79
CA PRO A 359 -12.35 2.65 5.04
C PRO A 359 -12.60 2.14 6.47
N LEU A 360 -12.95 3.01 7.42
CA LEU A 360 -13.14 2.67 8.84
C LEU A 360 -14.61 2.39 9.19
N ARG A 361 -15.54 2.59 8.26
CA ARG A 361 -16.98 2.46 8.50
C ARG A 361 -17.42 1.11 9.08
N ALA A 362 -16.70 0.03 8.79
CA ALA A 362 -17.01 -1.32 9.25
C ALA A 362 -16.50 -1.61 10.68
N LEU A 363 -15.69 -0.73 11.28
CA LEU A 363 -15.17 -0.93 12.62
C LEU A 363 -16.24 -0.50 13.63
N GLU A 364 -16.67 -1.43 14.47
CA GLU A 364 -17.39 -1.10 15.69
C GLU A 364 -16.41 -0.52 16.71
N VAL A 365 -16.62 0.73 17.09
CA VAL A 365 -15.69 1.49 17.94
C VAL A 365 -16.39 1.81 19.25
N ILE A 366 -15.78 1.37 20.35
CA ILE A 366 -16.16 1.77 21.71
C ILE A 366 -15.03 2.65 22.23
N LYS A 367 -15.35 3.88 22.62
CA LYS A 367 -14.34 4.81 23.15
C LYS A 367 -13.74 4.23 24.43
N ARG A 368 -12.41 4.12 24.50
CA ARG A 368 -11.69 3.64 25.69
C ARG A 368 -11.03 4.81 26.44
N PRO A 369 -11.03 4.80 27.78
CA PRO A 369 -10.33 5.82 28.57
C PRO A 369 -8.80 5.74 28.38
N PRO A 370 -8.05 6.82 28.67
CA PRO A 370 -6.59 6.81 28.66
C PRO A 370 -6.03 5.78 29.63
N VAL A 371 -4.90 5.18 29.30
CA VAL A 371 -4.04 4.51 30.28
C VAL A 371 -3.24 5.56 31.04
N LYS A 372 -3.14 5.43 32.37
CA LYS A 372 -2.29 6.30 33.18
C LYS A 372 -0.81 5.95 32.92
N LEU A 373 -0.04 6.91 32.43
CA LEU A 373 1.41 6.77 32.25
C LEU A 373 2.13 6.70 33.60
N LEU A 374 3.20 5.90 33.68
CA LEU A 374 3.94 5.64 34.91
C LEU A 374 5.43 5.92 34.76
N GLY A 375 6.05 6.48 35.81
CA GLY A 375 7.50 6.71 35.89
C GLY A 375 8.08 7.36 34.64
N LEU A 376 9.07 6.68 34.03
CA LEU A 376 9.77 7.16 32.83
C LEU A 376 8.84 7.40 31.62
N GLN A 377 7.67 6.75 31.55
CA GLN A 377 6.70 7.04 30.47
C GLN A 377 6.11 8.44 30.61
N LEU A 378 5.83 8.87 31.85
CA LEU A 378 5.30 10.20 32.12
C LEU A 378 6.37 11.26 31.86
N ASP A 379 7.61 11.02 32.30
CA ASP A 379 8.74 11.93 32.04
C ASP A 379 9.00 12.09 30.53
N ALA A 380 8.94 10.98 29.78
CA ALA A 380 9.05 10.97 28.32
C ALA A 380 7.92 11.80 27.68
N ALA A 381 6.67 11.59 28.09
CA ALA A 381 5.53 12.34 27.58
C ALA A 381 5.64 13.83 27.92
N ASP A 382 6.03 14.21 29.14
CA ASP A 382 6.27 15.59 29.55
C ASP A 382 7.32 16.29 28.69
N LEU A 383 8.42 15.59 28.40
CA LEU A 383 9.47 16.12 27.54
C LEU A 383 8.95 16.39 26.12
N LEU A 384 8.19 15.45 25.56
CA LEU A 384 7.61 15.57 24.22
C LEU A 384 6.56 16.68 24.15
N ARG A 385 5.68 16.79 25.17
CA ARG A 385 4.67 17.86 25.27
C ARG A 385 5.31 19.24 25.31
N LYS A 386 6.34 19.42 26.15
CA LYS A 386 7.13 20.67 26.21
C LYS A 386 7.77 21.02 24.87
N ALA A 387 8.26 20.03 24.13
CA ALA A 387 8.84 20.25 22.80
C ALA A 387 7.77 20.71 21.78
N ILE A 388 6.56 20.13 21.83
CA ILE A 388 5.43 20.54 20.99
C ILE A 388 5.01 21.99 21.29
N ASP A 389 5.00 22.37 22.56
CA ASP A 389 4.61 23.71 23.01
C ASP A 389 5.60 24.78 22.54
N ARG A 390 6.91 24.46 22.50
CA ARG A 390 7.94 25.36 21.97
C ARG A 390 7.79 25.64 20.47
N ASN A 391 7.12 24.75 19.74
CA ASN A 391 6.92 24.86 18.29
C ASN A 391 8.23 24.97 17.49
N GLU A 392 9.25 24.24 17.93
CA GLU A 392 10.55 24.13 17.27
C GLU A 392 10.76 22.68 16.81
N ASN A 393 11.29 22.49 15.59
CA ASN A 393 11.59 21.14 15.10
C ASN A 393 12.66 20.48 15.99
N GLN A 394 12.33 19.29 16.50
CA GLN A 394 13.26 18.45 17.24
C GLN A 394 12.99 16.98 16.90
N ASN A 395 14.07 16.20 16.78
CA ASN A 395 14.00 14.77 16.52
C ASN A 395 14.27 14.00 17.81
N PHE A 396 13.43 13.01 18.11
CA PHE A 396 13.53 12.18 19.29
C PHE A 396 13.71 10.72 18.91
N LEU A 397 14.62 10.02 19.59
CA LEU A 397 14.65 8.56 19.58
C LEU A 397 13.99 8.06 20.87
N LEU A 398 12.78 7.50 20.76
CA LEU A 398 12.12 6.80 21.86
C LEU A 398 12.57 5.34 21.86
N HIS A 399 13.68 5.08 22.56
CA HIS A 399 14.29 3.77 22.70
C HIS A 399 13.66 3.02 23.87
N GLY A 400 12.73 2.12 23.57
CA GLY A 400 12.01 1.40 24.62
C GLY A 400 11.86 -0.07 24.30
N VAL A 401 12.15 -0.94 25.28
CA VAL A 401 12.04 -2.40 25.12
C VAL A 401 10.62 -2.79 24.69
N THR A 402 10.45 -3.99 24.12
CA THR A 402 9.11 -4.49 23.76
C THR A 402 8.23 -4.57 25.01
N GLY A 403 7.01 -4.01 24.96
CA GLY A 403 6.13 -3.92 26.13
C GLY A 403 6.36 -2.72 27.07
N SER A 404 7.31 -1.83 26.77
CA SER A 404 7.52 -0.57 27.54
C SER A 404 6.41 0.48 27.42
N GLY A 405 5.38 0.23 26.61
CA GLY A 405 4.25 1.15 26.43
C GLY A 405 4.52 2.38 25.56
N LYS A 406 5.49 2.32 24.63
CA LYS A 406 5.74 3.38 23.62
C LYS A 406 4.46 3.90 22.94
N THR A 407 3.54 3.00 22.59
CA THR A 407 2.26 3.36 21.97
C THR A 407 1.41 4.28 22.85
N GLU A 408 1.38 4.07 24.18
CA GLU A 408 0.61 4.93 25.08
C GLU A 408 1.23 6.34 25.17
N ILE A 409 2.56 6.44 25.11
CA ILE A 409 3.26 7.74 25.01
C ILE A 409 2.90 8.43 23.70
N TYR A 410 2.83 7.71 22.57
CA TYR A 410 2.38 8.31 21.32
C TYR A 410 0.94 8.82 21.43
N LEU A 411 0.03 8.05 22.01
CA LEU A 411 -1.37 8.43 22.17
C LEU A 411 -1.55 9.65 23.09
N ASP A 412 -0.80 9.73 24.19
CA ASP A 412 -0.79 10.91 25.08
C ASP A 412 -0.23 12.14 24.35
N THR A 413 0.89 11.98 23.66
CA THR A 413 1.51 13.06 22.87
C THR A 413 0.57 13.55 21.76
N LEU A 414 -0.14 12.64 21.10
CA LEU A 414 -1.14 12.97 20.08
C LEU A 414 -2.31 13.75 20.67
N GLU A 415 -2.82 13.36 21.84
CA GLU A 415 -3.88 14.09 22.53
C GLU A 415 -3.45 15.53 22.83
N HIS A 416 -2.20 15.74 23.25
CA HIS A 416 -1.64 17.07 23.47
C HIS A 416 -1.53 17.91 22.18
N VAL A 417 -1.02 17.32 21.09
CA VAL A 417 -0.95 17.97 19.76
C VAL A 417 -2.32 18.43 19.30
N ILE A 418 -3.29 17.53 19.42
CA ILE A 418 -4.68 17.75 19.08
C ILE A 418 -5.28 18.90 19.89
N ASN A 419 -5.07 18.90 21.22
CA ASN A 419 -5.59 19.94 22.11
C ASN A 419 -4.91 21.30 21.85
N SER A 420 -3.71 21.29 21.30
CA SER A 420 -2.97 22.49 20.86
C SER A 420 -3.42 23.01 19.49
N GLY A 421 -4.47 22.42 18.88
CA GLY A 421 -4.96 22.79 17.56
C GLY A 421 -4.04 22.37 16.39
N LYS A 422 -3.02 21.57 16.68
CA LYS A 422 -2.10 21.00 15.69
C LYS A 422 -2.56 19.60 15.31
N ARG A 423 -1.91 19.03 14.28
CA ARG A 423 -2.23 17.72 13.72
C ARG A 423 -1.02 16.83 13.60
N ALA A 424 -1.26 15.55 13.35
CA ALA A 424 -0.19 14.56 13.32
C ALA A 424 -0.26 13.56 12.17
N ILE A 425 0.90 12.98 11.85
CA ILE A 425 1.05 11.81 11.00
C ILE A 425 1.71 10.69 11.82
N VAL A 426 1.15 9.50 11.80
CA VAL A 426 1.69 8.29 12.44
C VAL A 426 1.98 7.26 11.37
N LEU A 427 3.27 6.99 11.17
CA LEU A 427 3.74 5.93 10.31
C LEU A 427 3.89 4.65 11.11
N VAL A 428 3.32 3.57 10.59
CA VAL A 428 3.52 2.20 11.09
C VAL A 428 3.98 1.31 9.94
N PRO A 429 4.72 0.21 10.20
CA PRO A 429 5.09 -0.73 9.15
C PRO A 429 3.87 -1.25 8.39
N GLU A 430 3.97 -1.43 7.07
CA GLU A 430 2.84 -1.85 6.22
C GLU A 430 2.19 -3.16 6.69
N ILE A 431 3.00 -4.10 7.19
CA ILE A 431 2.56 -5.37 7.78
C ILE A 431 1.93 -5.23 9.18
N ALA A 432 2.24 -4.15 9.89
CA ALA A 432 1.71 -3.87 11.23
C ALA A 432 0.41 -3.07 11.17
N LEU A 433 0.07 -2.49 10.01
CA LEU A 433 -1.18 -1.76 9.75
C LEU A 433 -2.40 -2.70 9.71
N THR A 434 -2.57 -3.45 10.79
CA THR A 434 -3.67 -4.37 11.02
C THR A 434 -4.84 -3.62 11.62
N THR A 435 -6.03 -4.23 11.57
CA THR A 435 -7.21 -3.67 12.22
C THR A 435 -7.00 -3.44 13.72
N GLN A 436 -6.08 -4.16 14.39
CA GLN A 436 -5.83 -4.00 15.83
C GLN A 436 -5.17 -2.66 16.17
N ILE A 437 -4.08 -2.29 15.46
CA ILE A 437 -3.41 -1.01 15.70
C ILE A 437 -4.36 0.13 15.36
N ILE A 438 -4.97 0.11 14.16
CA ILE A 438 -5.94 1.14 13.76
C ILE A 438 -7.07 1.26 14.78
N LYS A 439 -7.64 0.13 15.25
CA LYS A 439 -8.70 0.13 16.26
C LYS A 439 -8.27 0.85 17.53
N ARG A 440 -7.06 0.64 18.05
CA ARG A 440 -6.58 1.34 19.27
C ARG A 440 -6.59 2.85 19.11
N PHE A 441 -6.13 3.38 17.97
CA PHE A 441 -6.15 4.82 17.72
C PHE A 441 -7.58 5.35 17.53
N VAL A 442 -8.44 4.60 16.84
CA VAL A 442 -9.83 4.99 16.62
C VAL A 442 -10.65 4.94 17.91
N GLU A 443 -10.41 3.95 18.79
CA GLU A 443 -11.00 3.88 20.14
C GLU A 443 -10.56 5.06 21.02
N ARG A 444 -9.34 5.58 20.82
CA ARG A 444 -8.83 6.77 21.53
C ARG A 444 -9.41 8.07 20.96
N PHE A 445 -9.49 8.19 19.64
CA PHE A 445 -9.91 9.41 18.94
C PHE A 445 -11.05 9.14 17.92
N PRO A 446 -12.27 8.78 18.36
CA PRO A 446 -13.37 8.45 17.44
C PRO A 446 -13.70 9.59 16.48
N GLY A 447 -13.76 9.29 15.18
CA GLY A 447 -14.09 10.26 14.13
C GLY A 447 -12.97 11.24 13.76
N ARG A 448 -11.78 11.14 14.37
CA ARG A 448 -10.66 12.08 14.17
C ARG A 448 -9.46 11.49 13.42
N ILE A 449 -9.54 10.21 13.05
CA ILE A 449 -8.47 9.43 12.42
C ILE A 449 -8.75 9.25 10.92
N GLY A 450 -7.82 9.68 10.08
CA GLY A 450 -7.75 9.33 8.65
C GLY A 450 -6.76 8.21 8.41
N VAL A 451 -6.98 7.38 7.39
CA VAL A 451 -6.10 6.22 7.11
C VAL A 451 -5.60 6.24 5.67
N MET A 452 -4.28 6.08 5.50
CA MET A 452 -3.60 6.13 4.20
C MET A 452 -2.62 4.97 4.02
N HIS A 453 -2.92 4.02 3.12
CA HIS A 453 -2.01 2.94 2.76
C HIS A 453 -2.21 2.43 1.33
N SER A 454 -1.25 1.67 0.83
CA SER A 454 -1.22 1.03 -0.50
C SER A 454 -2.40 0.09 -0.80
N GLY A 455 -2.99 -0.48 0.25
CA GLY A 455 -4.13 -1.40 0.16
C GLY A 455 -5.49 -0.75 -0.11
N LEU A 456 -5.59 0.58 -0.03
CA LEU A 456 -6.83 1.29 -0.38
C LEU A 456 -7.07 1.26 -1.89
N THR A 457 -8.33 1.19 -2.30
CA THR A 457 -8.68 1.41 -3.71
C THR A 457 -8.34 2.84 -4.12
N ALA A 458 -8.08 3.09 -5.40
CA ALA A 458 -7.78 4.44 -5.91
C ALA A 458 -8.89 5.45 -5.55
N GLY A 459 -10.13 4.98 -5.41
CA GLY A 459 -11.25 5.77 -4.97
C GLY A 459 -11.23 6.12 -3.48
N GLU A 460 -11.00 5.14 -2.61
CA GLU A 460 -10.88 5.37 -1.17
C GLU A 460 -9.68 6.28 -0.86
N ALA A 461 -8.52 6.02 -1.46
CA ALA A 461 -7.33 6.83 -1.28
C ALA A 461 -7.54 8.28 -1.74
N PHE A 462 -8.32 8.50 -2.81
CA PHE A 462 -8.69 9.84 -3.27
C PHE A 462 -9.61 10.56 -2.26
N ASP A 463 -10.64 9.87 -1.75
CA ASP A 463 -11.58 10.43 -0.77
C ASP A 463 -10.89 10.75 0.58
N GLU A 464 -10.02 9.86 1.07
CA GLU A 464 -9.19 10.08 2.26
C GLU A 464 -8.21 11.24 2.07
N TRP A 465 -7.51 11.29 0.94
CA TRP A 465 -6.56 12.37 0.65
C TRP A 465 -7.23 13.74 0.65
N ASN A 466 -8.40 13.88 0.04
CA ASN A 466 -9.14 15.14 0.03
C ASN A 466 -9.64 15.50 1.45
N ALA A 467 -10.19 14.54 2.18
CA ALA A 467 -10.62 14.76 3.56
C ALA A 467 -9.47 15.21 4.46
N ILE A 468 -8.26 14.64 4.29
CA ILE A 468 -7.05 15.07 4.99
C ILE A 468 -6.65 16.50 4.57
N ALA A 469 -6.69 16.81 3.28
CA ALA A 469 -6.31 18.13 2.76
C ALA A 469 -7.25 19.23 3.27
N GLU A 470 -8.54 18.95 3.33
CA GLU A 470 -9.59 19.83 3.88
C GLU A 470 -9.53 19.89 5.41
N GLY A 471 -8.82 18.95 6.02
CA GLY A 471 -8.62 18.92 7.45
C GLY A 471 -9.74 18.31 8.26
N SER A 472 -10.42 17.32 7.70
CA SER A 472 -11.44 16.51 8.38
C SER A 472 -10.86 15.61 9.48
N TYR A 473 -9.54 15.45 9.53
CA TYR A 473 -8.85 14.54 10.45
C TYR A 473 -7.70 15.22 11.18
N ASP A 474 -7.58 14.95 12.47
CA ASP A 474 -6.48 15.47 13.28
C ASP A 474 -5.24 14.57 13.24
N VAL A 475 -5.44 13.27 13.00
CA VAL A 475 -4.34 12.30 12.91
C VAL A 475 -4.51 11.45 11.66
N VAL A 476 -3.43 11.34 10.88
CA VAL A 476 -3.34 10.41 9.76
C VAL A 476 -2.50 9.22 10.17
N ILE A 477 -3.02 8.01 10.00
CA ILE A 477 -2.30 6.77 10.26
C ILE A 477 -2.06 6.05 8.94
N GLY A 478 -0.85 5.55 8.73
CA GLY A 478 -0.58 4.85 7.49
C GLY A 478 0.76 4.16 7.44
N SER A 479 0.99 3.52 6.29
CA SER A 479 2.31 2.99 5.98
C SER A 479 3.24 4.10 5.47
N ARG A 480 4.39 3.73 4.93
CA ARG A 480 5.39 4.63 4.34
C ARG A 480 4.82 5.78 3.50
N SER A 481 3.83 5.51 2.63
CA SER A 481 3.28 6.52 1.72
C SER A 481 2.45 7.61 2.40
N ALA A 482 1.98 7.39 3.62
CA ALA A 482 1.18 8.38 4.36
C ALA A 482 1.97 9.63 4.72
N ILE A 483 3.31 9.59 4.66
CA ILE A 483 4.13 10.78 4.89
C ILE A 483 3.93 11.89 3.83
N PHE A 484 3.39 11.54 2.66
CA PHE A 484 3.00 12.51 1.63
C PHE A 484 1.59 13.07 1.82
N SER A 485 0.89 12.65 2.88
CA SER A 485 -0.48 13.09 3.12
C SER A 485 -0.54 14.60 3.34
N PRO A 486 -1.58 15.26 2.82
CA PRO A 486 -1.65 16.72 2.75
C PRO A 486 -2.05 17.39 4.08
N GLN A 487 -1.61 16.86 5.23
CA GLN A 487 -2.07 17.25 6.56
C GLN A 487 -1.67 18.70 6.90
N PRO A 488 -2.61 19.65 7.05
CA PRO A 488 -2.27 21.02 7.43
C PRO A 488 -2.00 21.12 8.94
N ASN A 489 -1.35 22.21 9.36
CA ASN A 489 -0.99 22.48 10.77
C ASN A 489 -0.29 21.29 11.46
N LEU A 490 0.60 20.62 10.72
CA LEU A 490 1.34 19.46 11.20
C LEU A 490 2.28 19.88 12.36
N GLY A 491 2.09 19.27 13.53
CA GLY A 491 2.90 19.51 14.73
C GLY A 491 3.68 18.28 15.21
N LEU A 492 3.32 17.08 14.75
CA LEU A 492 3.96 15.84 15.17
C LEU A 492 4.00 14.81 14.04
N ILE A 493 5.15 14.16 13.89
CA ILE A 493 5.30 12.95 13.09
C ILE A 493 5.82 11.83 13.99
N VAL A 494 5.10 10.71 14.04
CA VAL A 494 5.54 9.49 14.76
C VAL A 494 5.92 8.43 13.74
N ILE A 495 7.05 7.78 13.93
CA ILE A 495 7.48 6.63 13.13
C ILE A 495 7.68 5.46 14.08
N ASP A 496 6.68 4.58 14.15
CA ASP A 496 6.76 3.38 14.98
C ASP A 496 7.58 2.28 14.30
N GLU A 497 8.27 1.47 15.10
CA GLU A 497 9.25 0.49 14.64
C GLU A 497 10.23 1.08 13.61
N SER A 498 10.83 2.22 13.93
CA SER A 498 11.61 3.05 12.98
C SER A 498 12.82 2.35 12.36
N HIS A 499 13.30 1.25 12.95
CA HIS A 499 14.34 0.40 12.39
C HIS A 499 13.87 -0.41 11.17
N GLU A 500 12.56 -0.46 10.93
CA GLU A 500 11.98 -1.34 9.91
C GLU A 500 12.35 -0.86 8.50
N TRP A 501 13.15 -1.68 7.82
CA TRP A 501 13.62 -1.49 6.45
C TRP A 501 12.51 -1.21 5.40
N THR A 502 11.25 -1.58 5.63
CA THR A 502 10.13 -1.26 4.70
C THR A 502 9.84 0.24 4.56
N TYR A 503 10.37 1.09 5.47
CA TYR A 503 10.32 2.54 5.35
C TYR A 503 11.17 3.12 4.22
N LYS A 504 12.09 2.33 3.64
CA LYS A 504 12.82 2.70 2.42
C LYS A 504 12.26 1.95 1.21
N GLN A 505 11.80 2.73 0.23
CA GLN A 505 11.23 2.21 -1.00
C GLN A 505 12.30 1.63 -1.90
N SER A 506 12.10 0.40 -2.39
CA SER A 506 12.98 -0.19 -3.41
C SER A 506 12.50 0.07 -4.84
N GLU A 507 11.20 -0.04 -5.10
CA GLU A 507 10.57 0.19 -6.41
C GLU A 507 9.10 0.58 -6.24
N PRO A 508 8.49 1.32 -7.18
CA PRO A 508 9.13 2.14 -8.22
C PRO A 508 9.81 3.40 -7.63
N HIS A 509 10.18 4.37 -8.47
CA HIS A 509 10.55 5.72 -8.02
C HIS A 509 9.50 6.30 -7.05
N PRO A 510 9.89 7.16 -6.09
CA PRO A 510 11.17 7.85 -5.95
C PRO A 510 12.26 7.13 -5.12
N ARG A 511 12.09 5.85 -4.79
CA ARG A 511 13.05 5.07 -3.97
C ARG A 511 13.49 5.79 -2.68
N TYR A 512 12.60 6.57 -2.08
CA TYR A 512 12.91 7.40 -0.91
C TYR A 512 12.88 6.59 0.40
N ASP A 513 13.53 7.12 1.44
CA ASP A 513 13.34 6.71 2.83
C ASP A 513 12.36 7.66 3.52
N ALA A 514 11.22 7.15 3.98
CA ALA A 514 10.22 7.95 4.69
C ALA A 514 10.74 8.51 6.01
N ARG A 515 11.74 7.89 6.62
CA ARG A 515 12.37 8.36 7.86
C ARG A 515 13.12 9.66 7.61
N LYS A 516 13.96 9.69 6.58
CA LYS A 516 14.68 10.90 6.17
C LYS A 516 13.71 11.98 5.67
N PHE A 517 12.68 11.59 4.94
CA PHE A 517 11.65 12.53 4.48
C PHE A 517 10.86 13.14 5.65
N ALA A 518 10.57 12.36 6.71
CA ALA A 518 9.91 12.86 7.91
C ALA A 518 10.75 13.90 8.65
N ILE A 519 12.08 13.71 8.73
CA ILE A 519 13.00 14.71 9.29
C ILE A 519 12.93 16.01 8.48
N GLU A 520 12.98 15.92 7.16
CA GLU A 520 12.88 17.09 6.28
C GLU A 520 11.52 17.78 6.40
N LEU A 521 10.43 17.01 6.39
CA LEU A 521 9.07 17.53 6.57
C LEU A 521 8.92 18.21 7.93
N GLY A 522 9.46 17.61 9.01
CA GLY A 522 9.48 18.19 10.35
C GLY A 522 10.20 19.53 10.39
N LYS A 523 11.37 19.64 9.74
CA LYS A 523 12.12 20.89 9.63
C LYS A 523 11.33 21.98 8.91
N GLN A 524 10.65 21.65 7.82
CA GLN A 524 9.89 22.66 7.06
C GLN A 524 8.53 23.02 7.68
N THR A 525 8.01 22.21 8.61
CA THR A 525 6.72 22.45 9.29
C THR A 525 6.85 22.83 10.76
N ASN A 526 8.07 22.81 11.31
CA ASN A 526 8.35 22.86 12.75
C ASN A 526 7.69 21.74 13.57
N ALA A 527 7.27 20.65 12.92
CA ALA A 527 6.77 19.48 13.62
C ALA A 527 7.92 18.74 14.30
N ILE A 528 7.67 18.21 15.50
CA ILE A 528 8.61 17.28 16.13
C ILE A 528 8.49 15.90 15.47
N VAL A 529 9.59 15.14 15.46
CA VAL A 529 9.62 13.79 14.85
C VAL A 529 10.06 12.78 15.90
N ILE A 530 9.22 11.77 16.15
CA ILE A 530 9.49 10.69 17.11
C ILE A 530 9.82 9.40 16.36
N PHE A 531 11.03 8.89 16.58
CA PHE A 531 11.49 7.60 16.11
C PHE A 531 11.31 6.57 17.23
N GLY A 532 10.28 5.74 17.10
CA GLY A 532 9.97 4.70 18.06
C GLY A 532 10.65 3.38 17.74
N SER A 533 11.48 2.85 18.63
CA SER A 533 12.10 1.53 18.39
C SER A 533 12.54 0.85 19.68
N ALA A 534 12.39 -0.49 19.72
CA ALA A 534 13.08 -1.30 20.73
C ALA A 534 14.53 -1.64 20.33
N THR A 535 14.80 -1.58 19.04
CA THR A 535 16.08 -1.95 18.44
C THR A 535 16.39 -0.91 17.36
N PRO A 536 16.83 0.31 17.72
CA PRO A 536 17.11 1.39 16.76
C PRO A 536 18.05 0.91 15.65
N ASP A 537 18.09 1.63 14.53
CA ASP A 537 19.09 1.38 13.48
C ASP A 537 20.36 2.21 13.72
N ALA A 538 21.43 1.85 13.01
CA ALA A 538 22.75 2.45 13.10
C ALA A 538 22.70 3.96 12.89
N GLU A 539 21.92 4.40 11.91
CA GLU A 539 21.73 5.81 11.58
C GLU A 539 21.11 6.59 12.75
N ASN A 540 20.00 6.12 13.32
CA ASN A 540 19.34 6.81 14.44
C ASN A 540 20.17 6.73 15.73
N TRP A 541 20.87 5.61 15.98
CA TRP A 541 21.74 5.49 17.14
C TRP A 541 22.91 6.46 17.08
N LEU A 542 23.58 6.55 15.93
CA LEU A 542 24.67 7.52 15.72
C LEU A 542 24.16 8.97 15.86
N ALA A 543 22.97 9.28 15.32
CA ALA A 543 22.39 10.61 15.44
C ALA A 543 22.17 11.02 16.92
N THR A 544 21.86 10.08 17.81
CA THR A 544 21.79 10.38 19.25
C THR A 544 23.17 10.63 19.88
N GLN A 545 24.20 9.91 19.44
CA GLN A 545 25.58 10.13 19.91
C GLN A 545 26.14 11.48 19.44
N GLN A 546 25.70 11.95 18.27
CA GLN A 546 26.10 13.23 17.69
C GLN A 546 25.29 14.43 18.22
N GLY A 547 24.21 14.18 18.98
CA GLY A 547 23.33 15.22 19.51
C GLY A 547 22.26 15.71 18.52
N ASP A 548 22.20 15.16 17.31
CA ASP A 548 21.16 15.48 16.33
C ASP A 548 19.77 15.01 16.79
N PHE A 549 19.71 13.94 17.57
CA PHE A 549 18.50 13.35 18.13
C PHE A 549 18.56 13.37 19.66
N THR A 550 17.44 13.73 20.30
CA THR A 550 17.29 13.58 21.75
C THR A 550 16.82 12.17 22.07
N ARG A 551 17.63 11.42 22.82
CA ARG A 551 17.32 10.04 23.21
C ARG A 551 16.47 10.01 24.48
N ILE A 552 15.44 9.17 24.47
CA ILE A 552 14.58 8.87 25.62
C ILE A 552 14.58 7.35 25.79
N ASP A 553 15.03 6.86 26.94
CA ASP A 553 15.14 5.44 27.24
C ASP A 553 13.97 4.93 28.12
N LEU A 554 13.36 3.82 27.72
CA LEU A 554 12.33 3.11 28.47
C LEU A 554 12.77 1.64 28.68
N PRO A 555 13.60 1.38 29.69
CA PRO A 555 14.19 0.05 29.91
C PRO A 555 13.19 -0.97 30.47
N ASN A 556 12.13 -0.51 31.15
CA ASN A 556 11.20 -1.39 31.86
C ASN A 556 10.01 -1.79 30.98
N ARG A 557 9.53 -3.03 31.16
CA ARG A 557 8.26 -3.47 30.55
C ARG A 557 7.10 -3.07 31.46
N ILE A 558 5.97 -2.67 30.89
CA ILE A 558 4.73 -2.52 31.64
C ILE A 558 3.91 -3.79 31.49
N ARG A 559 3.59 -4.45 32.60
CA ARG A 559 2.74 -5.64 32.64
C ARG A 559 1.65 -5.52 33.70
N PRO A 560 0.51 -6.20 33.55
CA PRO A 560 -0.43 -6.37 34.65
C PRO A 560 0.24 -7.19 35.76
N VAL A 561 0.30 -6.62 36.96
CA VAL A 561 0.82 -7.26 38.16
C VAL A 561 -0.34 -7.44 39.14
N PRO A 562 -0.51 -8.65 39.72
CA PRO A 562 -1.49 -8.90 40.77
C PRO A 562 -1.27 -8.00 41.98
N GLN A 563 -2.33 -7.32 42.39
CA GLN A 563 -2.39 -6.57 43.64
C GLN A 563 -2.80 -7.50 44.79
N VAL A 564 -2.60 -7.04 46.03
CA VAL A 564 -2.94 -7.78 47.25
C VAL A 564 -4.44 -8.13 47.32
N ASP A 565 -5.29 -7.33 46.66
CA ASP A 565 -6.75 -7.54 46.56
C ASP A 565 -7.18 -8.44 45.38
N GLY A 566 -6.23 -8.99 44.63
CA GLY A 566 -6.48 -9.81 43.44
C GLY A 566 -6.82 -9.02 42.17
N SER A 567 -6.85 -7.69 42.23
CA SER A 567 -6.97 -6.86 41.02
C SER A 567 -5.65 -6.81 40.24
N LEU A 568 -5.71 -6.58 38.94
CA LEU A 568 -4.52 -6.40 38.11
C LEU A 568 -4.24 -4.91 37.92
N GLN A 569 -3.03 -4.48 38.26
CA GLN A 569 -2.57 -3.12 38.00
C GLN A 569 -1.35 -3.16 37.09
N LEU A 570 -1.31 -2.28 36.09
CA LEU A 570 -0.13 -2.10 35.27
C LEU A 570 1.03 -1.55 36.11
N TRP A 571 2.19 -2.21 36.05
CA TRP A 571 3.39 -1.79 36.78
C TRP A 571 4.66 -2.02 35.93
N PRO A 572 5.69 -1.15 36.05
CA PRO A 572 6.99 -1.39 35.44
C PRO A 572 7.71 -2.56 36.11
N VAL A 573 8.23 -3.48 35.29
CA VAL A 573 8.99 -4.65 35.72
C VAL A 573 10.37 -4.64 35.05
N ASP A 574 11.41 -4.90 35.84
CA ASP A 574 12.82 -4.81 35.42
C ASP A 574 13.33 -6.07 34.71
N ASN A 575 12.58 -7.16 34.76
CA ASN A 575 13.03 -8.45 34.22
C ASN A 575 12.68 -8.58 32.73
N LEU A 576 13.70 -8.44 31.87
CA LEU A 576 13.66 -8.93 30.51
C LEU A 576 13.72 -10.47 30.52
N PRO A 577 13.12 -11.15 29.52
CA PRO A 577 13.17 -12.60 29.44
C PRO A 577 14.64 -13.04 29.32
N GLN A 578 15.03 -14.01 30.13
CA GLN A 578 16.36 -14.58 30.07
C GLN A 578 16.52 -15.33 28.75
N ILE A 579 17.55 -14.98 27.99
CA ILE A 579 17.90 -15.64 26.73
C ILE A 579 18.98 -16.66 27.02
N GLU A 580 18.66 -17.93 26.84
CA GLU A 580 19.61 -19.04 26.95
C GLU A 580 20.28 -19.26 25.58
N LEU A 581 21.61 -19.13 25.53
CA LEU A 581 22.41 -19.35 24.33
C LEU A 581 22.90 -20.80 24.29
N VAL A 582 22.55 -21.53 23.22
CA VAL A 582 22.96 -22.91 23.01
C VAL A 582 23.94 -23.00 21.84
N ASP A 583 25.12 -23.54 22.13
CA ASP A 583 26.16 -23.83 21.14
C ASP A 583 25.84 -25.12 20.39
N MET A 584 25.56 -25.00 19.08
CA MET A 584 25.23 -26.13 18.20
C MET A 584 26.46 -26.72 17.50
N ARG A 585 27.69 -26.27 17.81
CA ARG A 585 28.91 -26.76 17.15
C ARG A 585 29.10 -28.25 17.44
N GLY A 586 29.04 -29.07 16.39
CA GLY A 586 29.18 -30.52 16.48
C GLY A 586 27.87 -31.28 16.56
N GLU A 587 26.75 -30.58 16.79
CA GLU A 587 25.42 -31.18 16.78
C GLU A 587 25.03 -31.66 15.38
N ARG A 588 24.28 -32.78 15.36
CA ARG A 588 23.75 -33.38 14.13
C ARG A 588 22.26 -33.13 13.93
N ARG A 589 21.55 -32.83 15.02
CA ARG A 589 20.10 -32.57 15.06
C ARG A 589 19.83 -31.08 14.85
N ILE A 590 18.60 -30.76 14.44
CA ILE A 590 18.15 -29.36 14.28
C ILE A 590 17.80 -28.70 15.62
N PHE A 591 17.39 -29.50 16.60
CA PHE A 591 17.14 -29.08 17.98
C PHE A 591 18.20 -29.69 18.90
N SER A 592 18.71 -28.88 19.81
CA SER A 592 19.45 -29.34 20.98
C SER A 592 18.53 -30.04 21.97
N ASP A 593 19.09 -30.87 22.85
CA ASP A 593 18.29 -31.55 23.88
C ASP A 593 17.53 -30.55 24.77
N ARG A 594 18.21 -29.44 25.13
CA ARG A 594 17.61 -28.36 25.90
C ARG A 594 16.42 -27.68 25.20
N PHE A 595 16.50 -27.51 23.89
CA PHE A 595 15.40 -26.94 23.09
C PHE A 595 14.18 -27.87 23.07
N VAL A 596 14.40 -29.18 22.96
CA VAL A 596 13.33 -30.18 22.98
C VAL A 596 12.68 -30.25 24.36
N GLU A 597 13.48 -30.25 25.43
CA GLU A 597 13.01 -30.24 26.82
C GLU A 597 12.07 -29.06 27.08
N VAL A 598 12.52 -27.83 26.81
CA VAL A 598 11.72 -26.62 27.08
C VAL A 598 10.48 -26.54 26.19
N LEU A 599 10.56 -27.00 24.94
CA LEU A 599 9.37 -27.08 24.08
C LEU A 599 8.36 -28.10 24.62
N GLY A 600 8.82 -29.24 25.11
CA GLY A 600 7.96 -30.26 25.74
C GLY A 600 7.24 -29.72 26.97
N GLU A 601 7.99 -29.11 27.90
CA GLU A 601 7.41 -28.50 29.10
C GLU A 601 6.37 -27.41 28.77
N THR A 602 6.62 -26.63 27.72
CA THR A 602 5.66 -25.60 27.25
C THR A 602 4.35 -26.24 26.79
N LEU A 603 4.44 -27.31 26.00
CA LEU A 603 3.26 -28.02 25.49
C LEU A 603 2.52 -28.78 26.59
N ASP A 604 3.24 -29.35 27.57
CA ASP A 604 2.66 -30.06 28.71
C ASP A 604 1.86 -29.12 29.64
N HIS A 605 2.20 -27.83 29.66
CA HIS A 605 1.46 -26.80 30.39
C HIS A 605 0.31 -26.14 29.60
N ASP A 606 -0.01 -26.65 28.39
CA ASP A 606 -1.00 -26.04 27.46
C ASP A 606 -0.65 -24.59 27.07
N GLU A 607 0.64 -24.26 27.10
CA GLU A 607 1.17 -22.97 26.68
C GLU A 607 1.63 -23.00 25.20
N GLN A 608 1.82 -21.83 24.59
CA GLN A 608 2.16 -21.73 23.17
C GLN A 608 3.63 -21.37 22.93
N ALA A 609 4.19 -21.90 21.85
CA ALA A 609 5.58 -21.67 21.44
C ALA A 609 5.71 -21.02 20.06
N ILE A 610 6.72 -20.15 19.89
CA ILE A 610 7.17 -19.65 18.59
C ILE A 610 8.53 -20.25 18.25
N LEU A 611 8.63 -20.93 17.11
CA LEU A 611 9.91 -21.41 16.57
C LEU A 611 10.32 -20.54 15.38
N PHE A 612 11.40 -19.79 15.56
CA PHE A 612 11.87 -18.80 14.61
C PHE A 612 13.03 -19.31 13.75
N LEU A 613 12.93 -19.11 12.44
CA LEU A 613 14.00 -19.39 11.48
C LEU A 613 14.15 -18.25 10.49
N ASN A 614 15.33 -17.62 10.45
CA ASN A 614 15.56 -16.46 9.59
C ASN A 614 15.98 -16.81 8.14
N ARG A 615 15.16 -17.60 7.45
CA ARG A 615 15.48 -18.04 6.07
C ARG A 615 14.95 -17.06 5.03
N ARG A 616 15.64 -15.95 4.77
CA ARG A 616 15.37 -15.09 3.61
C ARG A 616 16.45 -15.27 2.53
N GLY A 617 16.10 -15.97 1.45
CA GLY A 617 16.97 -16.11 0.27
C GLY A 617 17.05 -17.55 -0.26
N LEU A 618 17.35 -17.67 -1.56
CA LEU A 618 17.47 -18.95 -2.27
C LEU A 618 18.89 -19.51 -2.27
N ASN A 619 19.91 -18.73 -1.90
CA ASN A 619 21.30 -19.15 -2.03
C ASN A 619 21.75 -19.92 -0.79
N PRO A 620 22.07 -21.22 -0.90
CA PRO A 620 22.70 -21.95 0.20
C PRO A 620 24.06 -21.34 0.52
N PHE A 621 24.39 -21.24 1.81
CA PHE A 621 25.75 -20.94 2.26
C PHE A 621 26.43 -22.19 2.76
N MET A 622 27.76 -22.18 2.67
CA MET A 622 28.61 -23.29 3.09
C MET A 622 29.17 -23.02 4.49
N LEU A 623 29.09 -24.03 5.35
CA LEU A 623 29.48 -23.94 6.74
C LEU A 623 30.18 -25.22 7.18
N CYS A 624 31.22 -25.11 7.99
CA CYS A 624 31.89 -26.25 8.62
C CYS A 624 31.26 -26.54 9.98
N SER A 625 31.33 -27.76 10.52
CA SER A 625 30.71 -28.06 11.82
C SER A 625 31.28 -27.31 13.05
N ARG A 626 32.19 -26.35 12.87
CA ARG A 626 32.60 -25.34 13.85
C ARG A 626 32.02 -23.94 13.57
N GLY A 627 31.00 -23.80 12.71
CA GLY A 627 30.34 -22.52 12.42
C GLY A 627 31.01 -21.61 11.39
N HIS A 628 32.20 -21.94 10.87
CA HIS A 628 32.94 -21.04 9.98
C HIS A 628 32.48 -21.15 8.52
N THR A 629 32.42 -20.01 7.81
CA THR A 629 32.11 -19.89 6.37
C THR A 629 33.17 -19.11 5.63
N PRO A 630 33.44 -19.43 4.35
CA PRO A 630 34.38 -18.66 3.53
C PRO A 630 34.03 -17.17 3.43
N LYS A 631 35.01 -16.30 3.70
CA LYS A 631 34.85 -14.84 3.62
C LYS A 631 35.62 -14.21 2.45
N CYS A 632 35.20 -13.02 2.06
CA CYS A 632 35.94 -12.19 1.13
C CYS A 632 37.13 -11.53 1.84
N THR A 633 38.35 -11.73 1.33
CA THR A 633 39.57 -11.12 1.90
C THR A 633 39.65 -9.60 1.73
N SER A 634 38.70 -8.99 1.01
CA SER A 634 38.67 -7.56 0.73
C SER A 634 37.51 -6.82 1.38
N CYS A 635 36.37 -7.50 1.53
CA CYS A 635 35.15 -6.91 2.07
C CYS A 635 34.79 -7.45 3.46
N ASP A 636 35.48 -8.52 3.92
CA ASP A 636 35.20 -9.24 5.17
C ASP A 636 33.75 -9.74 5.34
N ILE A 637 33.01 -9.88 4.23
CA ILE A 637 31.66 -10.45 4.18
C ILE A 637 31.68 -11.92 3.74
N ALA A 638 30.64 -12.67 4.13
CA ALA A 638 30.43 -14.04 3.69
C ALA A 638 30.29 -14.14 2.15
N LEU A 639 30.93 -15.14 1.54
CA LEU A 639 30.82 -15.40 0.11
C LEU A 639 29.58 -16.25 -0.21
N ALA A 640 28.84 -15.86 -1.24
CA ALA A 640 27.67 -16.60 -1.71
C ALA A 640 28.06 -17.73 -2.65
N VAL A 641 27.37 -18.87 -2.58
CA VAL A 641 27.56 -19.98 -3.54
C VAL A 641 26.73 -19.72 -4.80
N HIS A 642 27.39 -19.69 -5.95
CA HIS A 642 26.78 -19.61 -7.28
C HIS A 642 27.02 -20.90 -8.05
N GLN A 643 25.98 -21.39 -8.71
CA GLN A 643 26.12 -22.44 -9.71
C GLN A 643 26.27 -21.79 -11.09
N THR A 644 27.41 -22.01 -11.74
CA THR A 644 27.58 -21.61 -13.15
C THR A 644 26.74 -22.51 -14.07
N PHE A 645 26.48 -22.06 -15.30
CA PHE A 645 25.81 -22.87 -16.34
C PHE A 645 26.51 -24.22 -16.59
N SER A 646 27.80 -24.32 -16.28
CA SER A 646 28.62 -25.53 -16.35
C SER A 646 28.49 -26.46 -15.13
N LYS A 647 27.53 -26.24 -14.23
CA LYS A 647 27.31 -26.98 -12.96
C LYS A 647 28.47 -26.92 -11.96
N VAL A 648 29.47 -26.06 -12.18
CA VAL A 648 30.56 -25.85 -11.22
C VAL A 648 30.11 -24.81 -10.20
N GLN A 649 30.24 -25.14 -8.91
CA GLN A 649 29.96 -24.20 -7.85
C GLN A 649 31.15 -23.27 -7.63
N ARG A 650 30.90 -21.96 -7.53
CA ARG A 650 31.88 -20.94 -7.17
C ARG A 650 31.38 -20.10 -6.00
N LEU A 651 32.31 -19.61 -5.21
CA LEU A 651 32.06 -18.60 -4.19
C LEU A 651 32.21 -17.22 -4.82
N VAL A 652 31.22 -16.36 -4.65
CA VAL A 652 31.17 -15.02 -5.24
C VAL A 652 30.88 -13.99 -4.16
N CYS A 653 31.67 -12.92 -4.12
CA CYS A 653 31.40 -11.74 -3.32
C CYS A 653 30.45 -10.80 -4.10
N HIS A 654 29.27 -10.49 -3.57
CA HIS A 654 28.31 -9.60 -4.25
C HIS A 654 28.67 -8.12 -4.20
N VAL A 655 29.49 -7.74 -3.23
CA VAL A 655 30.01 -6.37 -3.12
C VAL A 655 31.09 -6.13 -4.17
N CYS A 656 32.21 -6.86 -4.08
CA CYS A 656 33.37 -6.59 -4.95
C CYS A 656 33.51 -7.50 -6.18
N GLY A 657 32.64 -8.51 -6.35
CA GLY A 657 32.67 -9.42 -7.50
C GLY A 657 33.80 -10.46 -7.50
N ARG A 658 34.62 -10.56 -6.44
CA ARG A 658 35.69 -11.57 -6.36
C ARG A 658 35.09 -12.99 -6.36
N GLU A 659 35.70 -13.88 -7.14
CA GLU A 659 35.32 -15.28 -7.23
C GLU A 659 36.41 -16.21 -6.68
N LYS A 660 36.01 -17.31 -6.04
CA LYS A 660 36.88 -18.40 -5.61
C LYS A 660 36.23 -19.75 -5.92
N GLN A 661 37.03 -20.81 -6.07
CA GLN A 661 36.48 -22.16 -6.07
C GLN A 661 35.93 -22.51 -4.67
N VAL A 662 34.89 -23.32 -4.60
CA VAL A 662 34.36 -23.83 -3.33
C VAL A 662 35.35 -24.86 -2.77
N PRO A 663 36.02 -24.60 -1.63
CA PRO A 663 36.91 -25.58 -1.05
C PRO A 663 36.09 -26.74 -0.43
N LYS A 664 36.62 -27.97 -0.47
CA LYS A 664 35.97 -29.12 0.18
C LYS A 664 36.04 -29.03 1.71
N PHE A 665 37.13 -28.48 2.21
CA PHE A 665 37.43 -28.37 3.64
C PHE A 665 37.53 -26.91 4.08
N CYS A 666 37.22 -26.66 5.35
CA CYS A 666 37.29 -25.34 5.93
C CYS A 666 38.73 -24.87 6.08
N VAL A 667 39.06 -23.76 5.41
CA VAL A 667 40.35 -23.08 5.51
C VAL A 667 40.32 -21.91 6.51
N GLU A 668 39.15 -21.34 6.77
CA GLU A 668 38.98 -20.13 7.62
C GLU A 668 39.36 -20.36 9.08
N SER A 669 38.98 -21.51 9.65
CA SER A 669 39.33 -21.87 11.03
C SER A 669 40.56 -22.77 11.12
N GLY A 670 41.16 -23.14 9.98
CA GLY A 670 42.18 -24.20 9.92
C GLY A 670 41.70 -25.58 10.38
N CYS A 671 40.40 -25.78 10.66
CA CYS A 671 39.93 -27.00 11.30
C CYS A 671 39.87 -28.24 10.38
N GLY A 672 40.08 -28.06 9.07
CA GLY A 672 40.08 -29.16 8.10
C GLY A 672 38.74 -29.90 7.95
N ARG A 673 37.65 -29.41 8.55
CA ARG A 673 36.33 -30.07 8.50
C ARG A 673 35.63 -29.80 7.17
N LEU A 674 34.78 -30.75 6.74
CA LEU A 674 33.99 -30.63 5.51
C LEU A 674 33.07 -29.39 5.56
N LEU A 675 33.05 -28.62 4.49
CA LEU A 675 32.04 -27.58 4.29
C LEU A 675 30.76 -28.22 3.76
N LYS A 676 29.64 -27.98 4.44
CA LYS A 676 28.31 -28.46 4.05
C LYS A 676 27.39 -27.29 3.76
N SER A 677 26.49 -27.51 2.80
CA SER A 677 25.37 -26.60 2.56
C SER A 677 24.33 -26.81 3.65
N ILE A 678 24.00 -25.77 4.41
CA ILE A 678 22.92 -25.83 5.41
C ILE A 678 21.63 -25.31 4.78
N SER A 679 20.60 -26.15 4.76
CA SER A 679 19.30 -25.84 4.18
C SER A 679 18.15 -26.29 5.08
N ALA A 680 18.24 -26.02 6.39
CA ALA A 680 17.09 -26.15 7.27
C ALA A 680 16.03 -25.12 6.83
N GLY A 681 14.81 -25.59 6.57
CA GLY A 681 13.67 -24.76 6.21
C GLY A 681 12.57 -24.87 7.25
N THR A 682 11.62 -23.95 7.23
CA THR A 682 10.41 -23.99 8.07
C THR A 682 9.66 -25.33 7.93
N GLN A 683 9.64 -25.92 6.74
CA GLN A 683 9.08 -27.26 6.52
C GLN A 683 9.80 -28.38 7.28
N GLN A 684 11.13 -28.31 7.38
CA GLN A 684 11.90 -29.30 8.12
C GLN A 684 11.67 -29.14 9.62
N VAL A 685 11.60 -27.90 10.12
CA VAL A 685 11.27 -27.59 11.51
C VAL A 685 9.88 -28.16 11.86
N VAL A 686 8.87 -27.92 11.02
CA VAL A 686 7.51 -28.48 11.23
C VAL A 686 7.54 -30.01 11.29
N LYS A 687 8.26 -30.68 10.37
CA LYS A 687 8.39 -32.14 10.37
C LYS A 687 9.03 -32.65 11.65
N GLU A 688 10.10 -32.01 12.12
CA GLU A 688 10.79 -32.41 13.34
C GLU A 688 9.88 -32.25 14.57
N VAL A 689 9.16 -31.12 14.68
CA VAL A 689 8.19 -30.91 15.77
C VAL A 689 7.10 -31.97 15.75
N GLN A 690 6.54 -32.28 14.58
CA GLN A 690 5.50 -33.32 14.44
C GLN A 690 6.02 -34.74 14.73
N GLN A 691 7.30 -35.00 14.52
CA GLN A 691 7.93 -36.28 14.87
C GLN A 691 8.16 -36.41 16.37
N LEU A 692 8.60 -35.34 17.03
CA LEU A 692 8.87 -35.33 18.47
C LEU A 692 7.59 -35.19 19.32
N PHE A 693 6.62 -34.40 18.84
CA PHE A 693 5.36 -34.09 19.51
C PHE A 693 4.15 -34.31 18.56
N PRO A 694 3.75 -35.56 18.31
CA PRO A 694 2.71 -35.89 17.30
C PRO A 694 1.33 -35.28 17.56
N ASN A 695 1.01 -34.95 18.82
CA ASN A 695 -0.27 -34.36 19.21
C ASN A 695 -0.30 -32.84 19.09
N SER A 696 0.84 -32.19 18.80
CA SER A 696 0.92 -30.72 18.74
C SER A 696 0.29 -30.16 17.47
N ARG A 697 -0.45 -29.05 17.60
CA ARG A 697 -1.07 -28.33 16.50
C ARG A 697 -0.10 -27.27 15.98
N VAL A 698 0.64 -27.61 14.93
CA VAL A 698 1.67 -26.74 14.35
C VAL A 698 1.12 -25.89 13.20
N VAL A 699 1.29 -24.58 13.28
CA VAL A 699 1.02 -23.65 12.18
C VAL A 699 2.33 -23.15 11.57
N ARG A 700 2.42 -23.16 10.24
CA ARG A 700 3.55 -22.61 9.49
C ARG A 700 3.21 -21.23 8.96
N TRP A 701 4.07 -20.25 9.25
CA TRP A 701 3.91 -18.86 8.86
C TRP A 701 5.19 -18.34 8.17
N ASP A 702 5.25 -18.54 6.86
CA ASP A 702 6.31 -18.07 5.98
C ASP A 702 5.76 -17.47 4.68
N ARG A 703 6.62 -16.88 3.85
CA ARG A 703 6.25 -16.23 2.60
C ARG A 703 5.57 -17.17 1.59
N ASP A 704 5.83 -18.46 1.67
CA ASP A 704 5.29 -19.44 0.72
C ASP A 704 3.90 -19.94 1.15
N SER A 705 3.64 -19.99 2.46
CA SER A 705 2.38 -20.39 3.07
C SER A 705 1.37 -19.25 3.20
N VAL A 706 1.84 -18.01 3.35
CA VAL A 706 0.98 -16.84 3.60
C VAL A 706 1.24 -15.80 2.50
N ARG A 707 0.25 -15.59 1.61
CA ARG A 707 0.41 -14.75 0.40
C ARG A 707 -0.46 -13.49 0.41
N SER A 708 -1.56 -13.50 1.15
CA SER A 708 -2.49 -12.38 1.29
C SER A 708 -2.56 -11.87 2.73
N MET A 709 -3.03 -10.64 2.91
CA MET A 709 -3.27 -10.06 4.24
C MET A 709 -4.34 -10.85 5.02
N GLU A 710 -5.28 -11.49 4.32
CA GLU A 710 -6.29 -12.35 4.92
C GLU A 710 -5.67 -13.64 5.48
N ASP A 711 -4.72 -14.24 4.73
CA ASP A 711 -4.00 -15.43 5.21
C ASP A 711 -3.20 -15.10 6.49
N HIS A 712 -2.62 -13.90 6.58
CA HIS A 712 -1.94 -13.42 7.79
C HIS A 712 -2.90 -13.32 8.97
N ARG A 713 -4.08 -12.72 8.76
CA ARG A 713 -5.12 -12.58 9.78
C ARG A 713 -5.56 -13.95 10.29
N ASN A 714 -5.81 -14.90 9.38
CA ASN A 714 -6.25 -16.25 9.72
C ASN A 714 -5.20 -17.03 10.52
N ALA A 715 -3.92 -16.97 10.14
CA ALA A 715 -2.84 -17.62 10.89
C ALA A 715 -2.70 -17.06 12.30
N LEU A 716 -2.83 -15.73 12.46
CA LEU A 716 -2.81 -15.06 13.76
C LEU A 716 -4.01 -15.44 14.63
N GLN A 717 -5.21 -15.46 14.06
CA GLN A 717 -6.44 -15.81 14.79
C GLN A 717 -6.39 -17.24 15.33
N LYS A 718 -5.84 -18.20 14.57
CA LYS A 718 -5.63 -19.57 15.05
C LYS A 718 -4.77 -19.62 16.30
N LEU A 719 -3.69 -18.83 16.34
CA LEU A 719 -2.84 -18.78 17.52
C LEU A 719 -3.58 -18.10 18.69
N LEU A 720 -4.21 -16.94 18.47
CA LEU A 720 -4.94 -16.21 19.51
C LEU A 720 -6.12 -16.99 20.10
N ASN A 721 -6.77 -17.84 19.30
CA ASN A 721 -7.89 -18.69 19.74
C ASN A 721 -7.43 -20.03 20.35
N HIS A 722 -6.13 -20.25 20.55
CA HIS A 722 -5.58 -21.54 20.99
C HIS A 722 -5.98 -22.72 20.08
N GLU A 723 -6.10 -22.49 18.77
CA GLU A 723 -6.26 -23.53 17.74
C GLU A 723 -4.91 -24.07 17.24
N ALA A 724 -3.81 -23.46 17.69
CA ALA A 724 -2.43 -23.85 17.39
C ALA A 724 -1.56 -23.73 18.65
N ASP A 725 -0.66 -24.68 18.85
CA ASP A 725 0.24 -24.75 20.01
C ASP A 725 1.64 -24.25 19.64
N VAL A 726 2.08 -24.53 18.42
CA VAL A 726 3.42 -24.15 17.92
C VAL A 726 3.30 -23.36 16.63
N LEU A 727 3.86 -22.15 16.62
CA LEU A 727 3.99 -21.33 15.44
C LEU A 727 5.43 -21.38 14.89
N VAL A 728 5.60 -21.97 13.71
CA VAL A 728 6.90 -22.00 13.00
C VAL A 728 6.93 -20.93 11.93
N GLY A 729 7.91 -20.03 11.96
CA GLY A 729 8.05 -19.09 10.85
C GLY A 729 9.27 -18.19 10.86
N THR A 730 9.18 -17.17 10.01
CA THR A 730 10.32 -16.30 9.64
C THR A 730 10.13 -14.88 10.18
N GLN A 731 10.86 -13.90 9.64
CA GLN A 731 10.88 -12.49 10.08
C GLN A 731 9.50 -11.82 10.26
N MET A 732 8.42 -12.38 9.72
CA MET A 732 7.07 -11.82 9.89
C MET A 732 6.50 -12.04 11.29
N ILE A 733 6.89 -13.11 11.99
CA ILE A 733 6.43 -13.39 13.36
C ILE A 733 7.00 -12.38 14.37
N ALA A 734 8.17 -11.81 14.07
CA ALA A 734 8.89 -10.93 14.97
C ALA A 734 8.25 -9.54 15.15
N LYS A 735 7.21 -9.18 14.36
CA LYS A 735 6.79 -7.78 14.17
C LYS A 735 5.36 -7.51 14.64
N GLY A 736 5.15 -6.42 15.36
CA GLY A 736 3.84 -5.74 15.48
C GLY A 736 2.64 -6.44 16.15
N PHE A 737 2.73 -7.73 16.50
CA PHE A 737 1.59 -8.48 17.08
C PHE A 737 1.73 -8.70 18.59
N ASP A 738 0.63 -8.58 19.32
CA ASP A 738 0.58 -8.94 20.73
C ASP A 738 0.07 -10.38 20.88
N LEU A 739 0.87 -11.22 21.53
CA LEU A 739 0.67 -12.68 21.61
C LEU A 739 0.76 -13.12 23.08
N PRO A 740 -0.32 -12.93 23.86
CA PRO A 740 -0.28 -13.11 25.31
C PRO A 740 -0.08 -14.57 25.74
N GLY A 741 -0.50 -15.55 24.94
CA GLY A 741 -0.37 -16.98 25.24
C GLY A 741 1.02 -17.59 24.95
N VAL A 742 1.97 -16.79 24.45
CA VAL A 742 3.31 -17.29 24.09
C VAL A 742 4.27 -17.17 25.27
N THR A 743 4.70 -18.32 25.78
CA THR A 743 5.65 -18.43 26.89
C THR A 743 7.01 -18.93 26.45
N PHE A 744 7.13 -19.62 25.31
CA PHE A 744 8.42 -20.08 24.77
C PHE A 744 8.71 -19.52 23.38
N VAL A 745 9.94 -19.03 23.20
CA VAL A 745 10.46 -18.62 21.91
C VAL A 745 11.79 -19.34 21.63
N GLY A 746 11.78 -20.20 20.61
CA GLY A 746 12.95 -20.94 20.17
C GLY A 746 13.51 -20.42 18.84
N VAL A 747 14.70 -19.83 18.86
CA VAL A 747 15.45 -19.50 17.63
C VAL A 747 16.23 -20.73 17.19
N VAL A 748 15.77 -21.34 16.11
CA VAL A 748 16.29 -22.64 15.63
C VAL A 748 17.72 -22.52 15.09
N LEU A 749 18.01 -21.44 14.36
CA LEU A 749 19.36 -21.14 13.88
C LEU A 749 19.53 -19.63 13.67
N ALA A 750 20.29 -18.97 14.56
CA ALA A 750 20.56 -17.53 14.50
C ALA A 750 21.48 -17.14 13.32
N ASP A 751 22.29 -18.06 12.83
CA ASP A 751 23.37 -17.83 11.86
C ASP A 751 22.93 -17.39 10.46
N TYR A 752 21.65 -17.60 10.08
CA TYR A 752 21.19 -17.37 8.71
C TYR A 752 21.40 -15.91 8.25
N SER A 753 21.03 -14.92 9.08
CA SER A 753 21.13 -13.50 8.70
C SER A 753 22.57 -12.99 8.66
N LEU A 754 23.45 -13.52 9.50
CA LEU A 754 24.88 -13.17 9.51
C LEU A 754 25.55 -13.49 8.16
N ARG A 755 24.96 -14.38 7.36
CA ARG A 755 25.54 -14.94 6.14
C ARG A 755 24.86 -14.47 4.86
N GLU A 756 23.94 -13.52 4.95
CA GLU A 756 23.32 -12.92 3.76
C GLU A 756 24.34 -12.20 2.87
N GLY A 757 25.56 -11.93 3.37
CA GLY A 757 26.66 -11.32 2.62
C GLY A 757 26.49 -9.81 2.46
N ASP A 758 25.78 -9.16 3.39
CA ASP A 758 25.45 -7.73 3.36
C ASP A 758 26.10 -7.02 4.56
N PHE A 759 26.47 -5.75 4.42
CA PHE A 759 27.12 -5.01 5.51
C PHE A 759 26.19 -4.78 6.71
N ARG A 760 24.87 -4.85 6.52
CA ARG A 760 23.86 -4.74 7.60
C ARG A 760 23.50 -6.09 8.23
N SER A 761 24.15 -7.19 7.86
CA SER A 761 23.81 -8.54 8.33
C SER A 761 23.91 -8.69 9.86
N ALA A 762 24.93 -8.11 10.49
CA ALA A 762 25.11 -8.13 11.94
C ALA A 762 23.97 -7.39 12.65
N GLU A 763 23.69 -6.15 12.22
CA GLU A 763 22.59 -5.33 12.72
C GLU A 763 21.23 -6.01 12.59
N LYS A 764 20.91 -6.55 11.41
CA LYS A 764 19.65 -7.28 11.19
C LYS A 764 19.54 -8.49 12.12
N THR A 765 20.64 -9.20 12.36
CA THR A 765 20.65 -10.35 13.27
C THR A 765 20.37 -9.92 14.70
N PHE A 766 21.08 -8.90 15.19
CA PHE A 766 20.86 -8.34 16.52
C PHE A 766 19.40 -7.90 16.71
N GLN A 767 18.88 -7.05 15.80
CA GLN A 767 17.51 -6.53 15.85
C GLN A 767 16.47 -7.66 15.86
N LEU A 768 16.62 -8.66 14.99
CA LEU A 768 15.68 -9.77 14.92
C LEU A 768 15.69 -10.63 16.19
N LEU A 769 16.86 -10.96 16.74
CA LEU A 769 16.97 -11.76 17.95
C LEU A 769 16.33 -11.06 19.16
N VAL A 770 16.62 -9.78 19.36
CA VAL A 770 16.03 -8.99 20.46
C VAL A 770 14.50 -8.87 20.30
N GLN A 771 14.01 -8.66 19.07
CA GLN A 771 12.56 -8.59 18.82
C GLN A 771 11.83 -9.91 19.07
N VAL A 772 12.43 -11.00 18.61
CA VAL A 772 11.89 -12.36 18.76
C VAL A 772 11.86 -12.74 20.25
N ALA A 773 12.96 -12.50 20.99
CA ALA A 773 12.98 -12.65 22.44
C ALA A 773 11.92 -11.77 23.13
N GLY A 774 11.69 -10.58 22.58
CA GLY A 774 10.65 -9.63 22.98
C GLY A 774 9.20 -10.10 22.84
N ARG A 775 8.95 -11.28 22.26
CA ARG A 775 7.61 -11.88 22.16
C ARG A 775 7.28 -12.81 23.32
N ALA A 776 8.29 -13.32 24.03
CA ALA A 776 8.07 -14.21 25.16
C ALA A 776 7.58 -13.46 26.39
N GLY A 777 6.59 -14.04 27.08
CA GLY A 777 6.11 -13.62 28.39
C GLY A 777 5.59 -12.19 28.39
N ARG A 778 4.51 -11.90 27.66
CA ARG A 778 3.85 -10.57 27.70
C ARG A 778 2.66 -10.50 28.66
N SER A 779 2.24 -11.67 29.14
CA SER A 779 1.20 -11.89 30.12
C SER A 779 1.80 -11.93 31.54
N GLU A 780 1.05 -12.47 32.50
CA GLU A 780 1.51 -12.70 33.88
C GLU A 780 2.67 -13.70 33.96
N GLN A 781 2.80 -14.59 32.97
CA GLN A 781 3.79 -15.66 32.95
C GLN A 781 5.14 -15.19 32.38
N ASP A 782 6.23 -15.65 32.99
CA ASP A 782 7.57 -15.39 32.49
C ASP A 782 7.87 -16.17 31.21
N GLY A 783 8.48 -15.48 30.26
CA GLY A 783 8.82 -16.04 28.96
C GLY A 783 10.22 -16.65 28.96
N ARG A 784 10.37 -17.82 28.33
CA ARG A 784 11.65 -18.50 28.10
C ARG A 784 12.09 -18.31 26.65
N VAL A 785 13.37 -18.04 26.45
CA VAL A 785 13.94 -17.87 25.11
C VAL A 785 15.19 -18.71 24.97
N ILE A 786 15.22 -19.58 23.96
CA ILE A 786 16.44 -20.34 23.59
C ILE A 786 16.92 -19.86 22.23
N VAL A 787 18.20 -19.50 22.14
CA VAL A 787 18.88 -19.16 20.89
C VAL A 787 19.93 -20.21 20.57
N GLN A 788 19.71 -20.95 19.49
CA GLN A 788 20.67 -21.92 18.99
C GLN A 788 21.55 -21.29 17.91
N THR A 789 22.87 -21.44 18.03
CA THR A 789 23.81 -20.91 17.05
C THR A 789 25.06 -21.77 16.89
N LEU A 790 25.71 -21.65 15.74
CA LEU A 790 27.03 -22.22 15.48
C LEU A 790 28.17 -21.22 15.74
N GLN A 791 27.85 -19.97 16.09
CA GLN A 791 28.79 -18.90 16.40
C GLN A 791 28.43 -18.20 17.72
N PRO A 792 28.52 -18.91 18.87
CA PRO A 792 28.12 -18.33 20.15
C PRO A 792 28.99 -17.13 20.58
N GLU A 793 30.18 -16.97 19.99
CA GLU A 793 31.08 -15.85 20.26
C GLU A 793 30.86 -14.62 19.36
N ASP A 794 29.93 -14.65 18.40
CA ASP A 794 29.71 -13.52 17.49
C ASP A 794 29.20 -12.27 18.24
N PRO A 795 29.78 -11.08 18.03
CA PRO A 795 29.39 -9.87 18.78
C PRO A 795 27.89 -9.54 18.69
N ALA A 796 27.26 -9.76 17.53
CA ALA A 796 25.83 -9.49 17.36
C ALA A 796 24.96 -10.44 18.17
N ILE A 797 25.36 -11.71 18.28
CA ILE A 797 24.65 -12.73 19.07
C ILE A 797 24.84 -12.46 20.56
N VAL A 798 26.08 -12.24 21.01
CA VAL A 798 26.39 -11.94 22.42
C VAL A 798 25.64 -10.70 22.91
N ALA A 799 25.62 -9.64 22.09
CA ALA A 799 24.87 -8.43 22.43
C ALA A 799 23.36 -8.65 22.43
N ALA A 800 22.82 -9.48 21.53
CA ALA A 800 21.39 -9.80 21.51
C ALA A 800 20.96 -10.63 22.73
N VAL A 801 21.77 -11.61 23.15
CA VAL A 801 21.52 -12.44 24.33
C VAL A 801 21.52 -11.60 25.61
N SER A 802 22.48 -10.67 25.72
CA SER A 802 22.54 -9.71 26.82
C SER A 802 21.57 -8.53 26.67
N GLN A 803 20.85 -8.44 25.54
CA GLN A 803 19.95 -7.34 25.20
C GLN A 803 20.61 -5.95 25.31
N ASP A 804 21.91 -5.87 25.03
CA ASP A 804 22.72 -4.66 25.15
C ASP A 804 22.96 -4.01 23.78
N THR A 805 22.08 -3.07 23.45
CA THR A 805 22.16 -2.25 22.23
C THR A 805 23.44 -1.41 22.16
N GLY A 806 23.94 -0.92 23.30
CA GLY A 806 25.15 -0.09 23.35
C GLY A 806 26.39 -0.89 22.96
N ARG A 807 26.54 -2.06 23.59
CA ARG A 807 27.63 -3.00 23.28
C ARG A 807 27.61 -3.47 21.84
N PHE A 808 26.41 -3.71 21.27
CA PHE A 808 26.30 -4.04 19.85
C PHE A 808 26.90 -2.94 18.97
N TYR A 809 26.42 -1.71 19.11
CA TYR A 809 26.82 -0.62 18.24
C TYR A 809 28.27 -0.17 18.41
N GLU A 810 28.87 -0.34 19.60
CA GLU A 810 30.31 -0.11 19.78
C GLU A 810 31.15 -0.97 18.83
N SER A 811 30.82 -2.26 18.73
CA SER A 811 31.51 -3.20 17.85
C SER A 811 31.18 -2.99 16.36
N ASP A 812 29.91 -2.79 16.03
CA ASP A 812 29.43 -2.61 14.65
C ASP A 812 29.97 -1.30 14.04
N PHE A 813 29.97 -0.21 14.80
CA PHE A 813 30.47 1.09 14.32
C PHE A 813 31.97 1.08 14.08
N ARG A 814 32.75 0.43 14.93
CA ARG A 814 34.18 0.26 14.69
C ARG A 814 34.44 -0.46 13.38
N TRP A 815 33.69 -1.53 13.10
CA TRP A 815 33.81 -2.28 11.85
C TRP A 815 33.37 -1.44 10.64
N ARG A 816 32.23 -0.72 10.72
CA ARG A 816 31.73 0.13 9.63
C ARG A 816 32.66 1.30 9.32
N ALA A 817 33.22 1.95 10.34
CA ALA A 817 34.15 3.06 10.16
C ALA A 817 35.44 2.60 9.45
N LEU A 818 36.01 1.46 9.85
CA LEU A 818 37.21 0.89 9.22
C LEU A 818 37.02 0.53 7.75
N HIS A 819 35.80 0.14 7.35
CA HIS A 819 35.48 -0.30 5.99
C HIS A 819 34.74 0.77 5.16
N GLY A 820 34.48 1.96 5.72
CA GLY A 820 33.79 3.04 5.01
C GLY A 820 32.33 2.74 4.67
N TYR A 821 31.61 2.00 5.52
CA TYR A 821 30.19 1.70 5.34
C TYR A 821 29.27 2.75 6.02
N PRO A 822 28.02 2.92 5.53
CA PRO A 822 27.03 3.75 6.21
C PRO A 822 26.85 3.33 7.67
N PRO A 823 26.73 4.27 8.64
CA PRO A 823 26.46 5.70 8.45
C PRO A 823 27.69 6.60 8.23
N TYR A 824 28.92 6.09 8.28
CA TYR A 824 30.15 6.91 8.17
C TYR A 824 30.48 7.36 6.73
N SER A 825 29.80 6.80 5.75
CA SER A 825 29.91 7.15 4.33
C SER A 825 28.54 6.97 3.67
N LYS A 826 28.23 7.78 2.67
CA LYS A 826 27.04 7.59 1.84
C LYS A 826 27.32 6.58 0.74
N MET A 827 26.28 5.88 0.31
CA MET A 827 26.40 4.84 -0.72
C MET A 827 25.34 5.04 -1.79
N ILE A 828 25.74 4.94 -3.07
CA ILE A 828 24.82 4.88 -4.21
C ILE A 828 25.05 3.58 -4.95
N ARG A 829 23.97 2.87 -5.23
CA ARG A 829 23.98 1.73 -6.15
C ARG A 829 23.43 2.14 -7.49
N LEU A 830 24.25 1.95 -8.53
CA LEU A 830 23.83 2.05 -9.93
C LEU A 830 23.59 0.63 -10.46
N LEU A 831 22.43 0.36 -11.02
CA LEU A 831 22.06 -0.95 -11.56
C LEU A 831 21.65 -0.81 -13.02
N PHE A 832 22.32 -1.52 -13.91
CA PHE A 832 21.99 -1.57 -15.33
C PHE A 832 21.41 -2.93 -15.72
N SER A 833 20.35 -2.95 -16.53
CA SER A 833 19.66 -4.18 -16.93
C SER A 833 19.34 -4.22 -18.43
N HIS A 834 19.87 -5.22 -19.15
CA HIS A 834 19.62 -5.41 -20.58
C HIS A 834 19.57 -6.90 -20.99
N ASN A 835 18.98 -7.24 -22.13
CA ASN A 835 18.88 -8.65 -22.59
C ASN A 835 20.18 -9.20 -23.21
N ASN A 836 21.11 -8.31 -23.59
CA ASN A 836 22.41 -8.63 -24.19
C ASN A 836 23.52 -8.48 -23.15
N LEU A 837 24.12 -9.58 -22.71
CA LEU A 837 25.15 -9.61 -21.67
C LEU A 837 26.44 -8.86 -22.05
N PRO A 838 27.07 -9.07 -23.23
CA PRO A 838 28.19 -8.25 -23.67
C PRO A 838 27.95 -6.75 -23.57
N PHE A 839 26.76 -6.29 -23.96
CA PHE A 839 26.39 -4.88 -23.87
C PHE A 839 26.26 -4.38 -22.42
N VAL A 840 25.65 -5.18 -21.53
CA VAL A 840 25.60 -4.86 -20.09
C VAL A 840 27.02 -4.68 -19.53
N ALA A 841 27.92 -5.61 -19.87
CA ALA A 841 29.28 -5.61 -19.36
C ALA A 841 30.13 -4.45 -19.90
N SER A 842 29.98 -4.10 -21.18
CA SER A 842 30.68 -2.95 -21.76
C SER A 842 30.16 -1.63 -21.20
N GLU A 843 28.84 -1.49 -21.05
CA GLU A 843 28.21 -0.26 -20.57
C GLU A 843 28.52 0.00 -19.10
N ALA A 844 28.47 -1.03 -18.25
CA ALA A 844 28.85 -0.88 -16.85
C ALA A 844 30.34 -0.54 -16.69
N ARG A 845 31.23 -1.11 -17.52
CA ARG A 845 32.66 -0.73 -17.55
C ARG A 845 32.85 0.73 -17.95
N ARG A 846 32.15 1.20 -18.99
CA ARG A 846 32.18 2.59 -19.44
C ARG A 846 31.85 3.55 -18.28
N VAL A 847 30.75 3.29 -17.57
CA VAL A 847 30.30 4.13 -16.44
C VAL A 847 31.29 4.09 -15.27
N VAL A 848 31.93 2.95 -14.98
CA VAL A 848 32.97 2.88 -13.93
C VAL A 848 34.18 3.76 -14.27
N GLU A 849 34.70 3.66 -15.50
CA GLU A 849 35.84 4.49 -15.91
C GLU A 849 35.50 5.98 -15.90
N GLU A 850 34.26 6.30 -16.28
CA GLU A 850 33.74 7.65 -16.25
C GLU A 850 33.62 8.22 -14.81
N ILE A 851 33.18 7.39 -13.84
CA ILE A 851 33.18 7.76 -12.42
C ILE A 851 34.61 7.96 -11.91
N LYS A 852 35.55 7.07 -12.27
CA LYS A 852 36.95 7.19 -11.84
C LYS A 852 37.62 8.47 -12.35
N LEU A 853 37.30 8.90 -13.57
CA LEU A 853 37.82 10.15 -14.13
C LEU A 853 37.31 11.37 -13.36
N ARG A 854 36.06 11.35 -12.91
CA ARG A 854 35.44 12.48 -12.18
C ARG A 854 35.67 12.44 -10.66
N ALA A 855 35.90 11.25 -10.08
CA ALA A 855 36.05 11.04 -8.64
C ALA A 855 37.07 11.96 -7.95
N PRO A 856 38.24 12.29 -8.53
CA PRO A 856 39.21 13.20 -7.90
C PRO A 856 38.70 14.62 -7.64
N MET A 857 37.63 15.05 -8.33
CA MET A 857 37.01 16.37 -8.12
C MET A 857 36.10 16.40 -6.88
N PHE A 858 35.88 15.26 -6.23
CA PHE A 858 34.97 15.10 -5.10
C PHE A 858 35.67 14.46 -3.91
N LYS A 859 35.19 14.77 -2.70
CA LYS A 859 35.80 14.27 -1.46
C LYS A 859 35.50 12.79 -1.24
N ASN A 860 36.55 12.01 -0.99
CA ASN A 860 36.50 10.62 -0.55
C ASN A 860 35.64 9.69 -1.42
N ILE A 861 35.52 9.98 -2.73
CA ILE A 861 34.73 9.12 -3.62
C ILE A 861 35.53 7.86 -3.98
N SER A 862 34.92 6.71 -3.77
CA SER A 862 35.43 5.42 -4.25
C SER A 862 34.36 4.64 -5.01
N VAL A 863 34.78 3.78 -5.93
CA VAL A 863 33.89 2.98 -6.78
C VAL A 863 34.27 1.51 -6.74
N ILE A 864 33.28 0.65 -6.54
CA ILE A 864 33.41 -0.81 -6.55
C ILE A 864 32.52 -1.37 -7.65
N GLY A 865 33.11 -2.23 -8.50
CA GLY A 865 32.44 -2.85 -9.64
C GLY A 865 33.15 -2.57 -10.97
N PRO A 866 32.53 -2.93 -12.11
CA PRO A 866 31.18 -3.49 -12.22
C PRO A 866 31.13 -4.94 -11.71
N SER A 867 30.09 -5.29 -10.96
CA SER A 867 29.89 -6.64 -10.40
C SER A 867 28.49 -7.16 -10.72
N PHE A 868 28.28 -8.47 -10.55
CA PHE A 868 26.95 -9.06 -10.65
C PHE A 868 26.24 -8.98 -9.29
N PRO A 869 24.99 -8.46 -9.25
CA PRO A 869 24.15 -8.60 -8.05
C PRO A 869 23.82 -10.07 -7.79
N ALA A 870 23.32 -10.41 -6.59
CA ALA A 870 22.98 -11.77 -6.19
C ALA A 870 22.02 -12.45 -7.15
N ILE A 871 21.09 -11.69 -7.71
CA ILE A 871 20.25 -12.15 -8.82
C ILE A 871 20.79 -11.53 -10.12
N SER A 872 21.70 -12.22 -10.80
CA SER A 872 22.36 -11.72 -12.01
C SER A 872 21.44 -11.62 -13.24
N ARG A 873 20.29 -12.31 -13.26
CA ARG A 873 19.32 -12.31 -14.37
C ARG A 873 17.87 -12.33 -13.89
N ILE A 874 17.04 -11.41 -14.37
CA ILE A 874 15.58 -11.36 -14.09
C ILE A 874 14.80 -11.18 -15.38
N ARG A 875 13.76 -12.00 -15.59
CA ARG A 875 12.85 -11.92 -16.76
C ARG A 875 13.62 -11.84 -18.09
N GLY A 876 14.69 -12.63 -18.22
CA GLY A 876 15.53 -12.68 -19.42
C GLY A 876 16.60 -11.59 -19.54
N LYS A 877 16.58 -10.53 -18.71
CA LYS A 877 17.58 -9.44 -18.70
C LYS A 877 18.72 -9.74 -17.73
N TYR A 878 19.95 -9.62 -18.21
CA TYR A 878 21.17 -9.62 -17.40
C TYR A 878 21.32 -8.28 -16.70
N ARG A 879 21.95 -8.30 -15.51
CA ARG A 879 22.10 -7.12 -14.67
C ARG A 879 23.53 -6.99 -14.17
N GLN A 880 24.05 -5.77 -14.13
CA GLN A 880 25.30 -5.44 -13.46
C GLN A 880 25.11 -4.21 -12.56
N GLN A 881 25.83 -4.21 -11.45
CA GLN A 881 25.80 -3.15 -10.47
C GLN A 881 27.16 -2.48 -10.29
N ILE A 882 27.11 -1.21 -9.90
CA ILE A 882 28.25 -0.39 -9.49
C ILE A 882 27.87 0.23 -8.15
N LEU A 883 28.78 0.17 -7.19
CA LEU A 883 28.63 0.80 -5.87
C LEU A 883 29.58 1.99 -5.80
N VAL A 884 29.05 3.16 -5.44
CA VAL A 884 29.80 4.40 -5.27
C VAL A 884 29.68 4.84 -3.82
N PHE A 885 30.81 5.10 -3.19
CA PHE A 885 30.92 5.48 -1.77
C PHE A 885 31.55 6.86 -1.64
N GLY A 886 31.25 7.57 -0.56
CA GLY A 886 31.98 8.77 -0.11
C GLY A 886 31.08 9.74 0.66
N ASP A 887 31.54 10.97 0.87
CA ASP A 887 30.82 11.95 1.71
C ASP A 887 29.52 12.43 1.05
N ASP A 888 29.55 12.67 -0.28
CA ASP A 888 28.37 13.02 -1.07
C ASP A 888 28.44 12.56 -2.54
N PRO A 889 28.35 11.24 -2.80
CA PRO A 889 28.41 10.67 -4.15
C PRO A 889 27.28 11.17 -5.06
N SER A 890 26.18 11.69 -4.50
CA SER A 890 25.05 12.24 -5.26
C SER A 890 25.44 13.42 -6.15
N LEU A 891 26.45 14.21 -5.75
CA LEU A 891 26.92 15.36 -6.56
C LEU A 891 27.59 14.89 -7.86
N LEU A 892 28.43 13.86 -7.78
CA LEU A 892 29.09 13.26 -8.94
C LEU A 892 28.06 12.64 -9.87
N ILE A 893 27.16 11.80 -9.32
CA ILE A 893 26.16 11.12 -10.14
C ILE A 893 25.22 12.11 -10.81
N ARG A 894 24.89 13.23 -10.17
CA ARG A 894 24.05 14.29 -10.77
C ARG A 894 24.68 14.89 -12.03
N GLN A 895 26.00 15.09 -12.06
CA GLN A 895 26.69 15.64 -13.25
C GLN A 895 26.70 14.66 -14.42
N MET A 896 26.74 13.36 -14.14
CA MET A 896 26.74 12.30 -15.16
C MET A 896 25.34 11.84 -15.53
N HIS A 897 24.31 12.34 -14.85
CA HIS A 897 23.01 11.70 -14.86
C HIS A 897 22.32 11.73 -16.22
N ASP A 898 22.46 12.84 -16.94
CA ASP A 898 21.94 13.02 -18.29
C ASP A 898 22.76 12.23 -19.34
N GLU A 899 23.99 11.83 -18.99
CA GLU A 899 24.88 11.01 -19.81
C GLU A 899 24.60 9.50 -19.64
N LEU A 900 23.83 9.09 -18.62
CA LEU A 900 23.46 7.70 -18.40
C LEU A 900 22.38 7.26 -19.41
N PRO A 901 22.62 6.20 -20.21
CA PRO A 901 21.60 5.71 -21.15
C PRO A 901 20.34 5.22 -20.45
N LYS A 902 19.27 5.11 -21.23
CA LYS A 902 18.00 4.52 -20.77
C LYS A 902 18.25 3.10 -20.21
N GLY A 903 17.79 2.85 -18.98
CA GLY A 903 17.85 1.54 -18.33
C GLY A 903 18.75 1.47 -17.11
N TRP A 904 19.46 2.54 -16.77
CA TRP A 904 20.11 2.69 -15.46
C TRP A 904 19.09 2.98 -14.37
N ILE A 905 19.27 2.32 -13.24
CA ILE A 905 18.55 2.54 -11.99
C ILE A 905 19.55 3.12 -10.99
N VAL A 906 19.18 4.26 -10.39
CA VAL A 906 19.93 4.86 -9.29
C VAL A 906 19.17 4.60 -7.99
N ASP A 907 19.87 4.07 -7.00
CA ASP A 907 19.37 3.76 -5.66
C ASP A 907 20.32 4.37 -4.64
N VAL A 908 19.96 5.56 -4.15
CA VAL A 908 20.70 6.28 -3.11
C VAL A 908 20.40 5.67 -1.76
N ASP A 909 21.45 5.43 -0.96
CA ASP A 909 21.40 4.73 0.33
C ASP A 909 20.65 3.39 0.25
N PRO A 910 21.16 2.43 -0.54
CA PRO A 910 20.50 1.14 -0.71
C PRO A 910 20.48 0.36 0.62
N LEU A 911 19.34 -0.28 0.92
CA LEU A 911 19.18 -1.14 2.11
C LEU A 911 19.99 -2.44 2.04
N ALA A 912 20.31 -2.88 0.83
CA ALA A 912 21.07 -4.07 0.58
C ALA A 912 21.89 -3.92 -0.71
N VAL A 913 23.09 -4.49 -0.69
CA VAL A 913 24.04 -4.49 -1.82
C VAL A 913 24.00 -5.80 -2.62
N ASN A 914 23.14 -6.74 -2.20
CA ASN A 914 23.02 -8.09 -2.77
C ASN A 914 21.85 -8.21 -3.74
#